data_AF-A0A7V4HUP4-F1
#
_entry.id   AF-A0A7V4HUP4-F1
#
_cell.length_a   1.000
_cell.length_b   1.000
_cell.length_c   1.000
_cell.angle_alpha   90.00
_cell.angle_beta   90.00
_cell.angle_gamma   90.00
#
_symmetry.space_group_name_H-M   'P 1'
#
loop_
_entity.id
_entity.type
_entity.pdbx_description
1 polymer ?
#
loop_
_entity_poly.entity_id
_entity_poly.type
_entity_poly.pdbx_seq_one_letter_code
_entity_poly.pdbx_strand_id
1 'polypeptide(L)'
;MGFRSAARQTPLCLGATRVAREKQRGVEPPYSADATRRTQMSKSVLKLVIAGAVAASLVGTGRAEEKVRRLPVREYLDKMKGGWLGQMVGVGWGAPTEFRWRAAIIPEDKMPPWNPAMVNQHGNDDLYVEMTFLGTLEKHGLGVSIRQAGIDWANSRYQLWHANKAGRDNLRAGIAPPDSGHPRFNAHADDIDYQIEADFSGLIAPGLPNTAIALGEIFGRLMNYGDGLYGGQFVGGMYAEAFFESDPVKLVRFGLACIPEKSQYAECIRDVLRWHEEEPNDWRKTWQKIEDKYNKNPAYRRFSCDKGDFNIDAKINGAYIAMGLLYGKRDLDQTILISCRCGQDSDCNPSNAAGVLFTTLGASKVPDRFTRELKLNARFSYTDYDLAKAYEVCEKLARQAVVQAGGRIEREGGEEVFVIPVQTPKPGKLEQCWEPGPAANSKFTAEERKQITAKEETPKPKAKKKAKIPVILDTDIGTDIDDTWALALLLKSPELDLKMVVTDQGDTVYRAKIAARLLEVARRTDVPVGIGIRQDEKAGPQAPWVAGYDLAKYPGKVHKDGVGAMIDLIMNSPEKITLICIGPVPNIQAALERKPEIAQRARFVGMHGSVRLGYNGKPTPDPEWNVKCNPKACQKAFTAAWPMTITPLDTCGLVRLKGDKYRKIAECDEPVTRAVIENYQIWYKAGNPNATSKPDASSVLYDTVAVYLAFTDQLVNIERLPIRVTDDGFTRIDPSGKQIDCAMSWKDLGAFEDFLVRRFTAKP
;
A
#
# COMPACT_ATOMS: atom_id res chain seq x y z
N MET A 1 -62.30 9.10 -32.44
CA MET A 1 -61.84 10.28 -31.67
C MET A 1 -60.47 10.65 -32.23
N GLY A 2 -60.34 11.51 -33.25
CA GLY A 2 -60.45 12.98 -33.18
C GLY A 2 -59.06 13.62 -32.94
N PHE A 3 -58.18 13.67 -33.95
CA PHE A 3 -57.69 14.87 -34.71
C PHE A 3 -56.78 15.85 -33.92
N ARG A 4 -55.46 15.96 -34.26
CA ARG A 4 -54.75 16.97 -35.11
C ARG A 4 -54.67 18.38 -34.48
N SER A 5 -53.69 19.28 -34.64
CA SER A 5 -52.43 19.47 -35.40
C SER A 5 -52.02 20.95 -35.21
N ALA A 6 -50.72 21.28 -35.25
CA ALA A 6 -50.06 22.51 -35.79
C ALA A 6 -48.87 22.95 -34.89
N ALA A 7 -47.60 23.05 -35.30
CA ALA A 7 -46.92 23.68 -36.45
C ALA A 7 -46.67 25.20 -36.31
N ARG A 8 -45.37 25.59 -36.36
CA ARG A 8 -44.68 26.87 -36.77
C ARG A 8 -43.35 26.94 -35.97
N GLN A 9 -42.13 26.86 -36.48
CA GLN A 9 -41.37 27.43 -37.61
C GLN A 9 -41.06 28.95 -37.58
N THR A 10 -39.74 29.24 -37.56
CA THR A 10 -38.96 30.39 -38.10
C THR A 10 -38.94 31.74 -37.36
N PRO A 11 -37.91 32.62 -37.56
CA PRO A 11 -36.88 32.61 -38.62
C PRO A 11 -35.39 32.83 -38.22
N LEU A 12 -34.52 32.38 -39.14
CA LEU A 12 -33.17 32.91 -39.40
C LEU A 12 -33.25 34.35 -39.94
N CYS A 13 -32.26 35.19 -39.61
CA CYS A 13 -31.94 36.38 -40.38
C CYS A 13 -30.55 36.25 -41.02
N LEU A 14 -30.53 36.42 -42.34
CA LEU A 14 -29.38 36.57 -43.22
C LEU A 14 -28.73 37.95 -43.07
N GLY A 15 -27.42 38.02 -43.32
CA GLY A 15 -26.69 39.25 -43.60
C GLY A 15 -25.31 38.94 -44.18
N ALA A 16 -25.20 39.04 -45.50
CA ALA A 16 -24.03 38.72 -46.30
C ALA A 16 -23.27 39.98 -46.74
N THR A 17 -21.94 39.89 -46.84
CA THR A 17 -21.08 40.63 -47.81
C THR A 17 -19.77 39.84 -47.98
N ARG A 18 -19.58 39.10 -49.08
CA ARG A 18 -18.80 39.45 -50.30
C ARG A 18 -17.36 39.89 -50.02
N VAL A 19 -16.35 39.03 -50.23
CA VAL A 19 -15.58 38.71 -51.48
C VAL A 19 -14.45 39.70 -51.79
N ALA A 20 -13.19 39.25 -51.64
CA ALA A 20 -12.09 39.25 -52.64
C ALA A 20 -10.82 38.69 -51.95
N ARG A 21 -10.39 37.45 -52.18
CA ARG A 21 -9.54 36.91 -53.27
C ARG A 21 -8.12 37.48 -53.36
N GLU A 22 -7.14 36.62 -53.01
CA GLU A 22 -5.97 36.18 -53.81
C GLU A 22 -5.36 34.96 -53.04
N LYS A 23 -5.52 33.69 -53.45
CA LYS A 23 -4.83 32.88 -54.49
C LYS A 23 -3.31 33.11 -54.51
N GLN A 24 -2.43 32.11 -54.36
CA GLN A 24 -2.35 30.78 -55.00
C GLN A 24 -1.68 29.75 -54.06
N ARG A 25 -2.25 28.54 -53.87
CA ARG A 25 -1.84 27.22 -54.45
C ARG A 25 -0.33 26.96 -54.30
N GLY A 26 0.16 26.00 -53.53
CA GLY A 26 -0.26 24.61 -53.37
C GLY A 26 0.62 23.70 -54.25
N VAL A 27 1.17 22.64 -53.67
CA VAL A 27 1.28 21.25 -54.18
C VAL A 27 2.40 20.49 -53.43
N GLU A 28 1.98 19.46 -52.69
CA GLU A 28 2.74 18.30 -52.13
C GLU A 28 3.11 17.32 -53.28
N PRO A 29 3.78 16.14 -53.11
CA PRO A 29 4.49 15.46 -51.99
C PRO A 29 5.83 14.82 -52.53
N PRO A 30 6.30 13.57 -52.26
CA PRO A 30 6.28 12.64 -51.11
C PRO A 30 7.69 12.06 -50.74
N TYR A 31 7.65 11.08 -49.82
CA TYR A 31 8.65 10.25 -49.16
C TYR A 31 9.42 9.18 -50.02
N SER A 32 10.54 8.70 -49.44
CA SER A 32 11.21 7.37 -49.59
C SER A 32 12.15 7.16 -50.81
N ALA A 33 13.22 6.33 -50.80
CA ALA A 33 13.79 5.34 -49.86
C ALA A 33 15.24 4.98 -50.30
N ASP A 34 15.99 4.33 -49.37
CA ASP A 34 17.01 3.27 -49.57
C ASP A 34 18.26 3.51 -50.45
N ALA A 35 19.41 2.84 -50.29
CA ALA A 35 20.07 2.10 -49.22
C ALA A 35 21.47 1.66 -49.74
N THR A 36 22.44 1.60 -48.81
CA THR A 36 23.56 0.65 -48.72
C THR A 36 24.77 0.62 -49.70
N ARG A 37 25.95 0.88 -49.06
CA ARG A 37 27.25 0.15 -49.07
C ARG A 37 28.10 0.19 -50.35
N ARG A 38 29.44 0.19 -50.36
CA ARG A 38 30.63 0.10 -49.46
C ARG A 38 31.82 0.47 -50.43
N THR A 39 33.04 0.92 -50.10
CA THR A 39 34.06 0.39 -49.18
C THR A 39 35.33 1.28 -49.22
N GLN A 40 36.03 1.34 -48.08
CA GLN A 40 37.51 1.33 -47.86
C GLN A 40 38.44 2.57 -48.04
N MET A 41 38.91 3.02 -46.85
CA MET A 41 40.30 3.08 -46.35
C MET A 41 41.21 4.34 -46.48
N SER A 42 41.42 4.98 -45.31
CA SER A 42 42.71 5.18 -44.58
C SER A 42 43.76 6.21 -45.08
N LYS A 43 44.05 7.27 -44.28
CA LYS A 43 45.23 7.40 -43.35
C LYS A 43 45.46 8.84 -42.83
N SER A 44 45.62 8.87 -41.51
CA SER A 44 46.11 9.83 -40.49
C SER A 44 47.32 10.77 -40.72
N VAL A 45 47.41 11.77 -39.80
CA VAL A 45 48.59 12.40 -39.12
C VAL A 45 49.06 13.80 -39.60
N LEU A 46 49.01 14.86 -38.73
CA LEU A 46 50.17 15.52 -38.07
C LEU A 46 49.92 16.96 -37.51
N LYS A 47 49.94 17.08 -36.16
CA LYS A 47 50.63 18.02 -35.23
C LYS A 47 51.13 19.46 -35.62
N LEU A 48 50.99 20.38 -34.63
CA LEU A 48 52.04 21.19 -33.91
C LEU A 48 52.21 22.74 -34.08
N VAL A 49 52.26 23.43 -32.92
CA VAL A 49 53.03 24.65 -32.43
C VAL A 49 52.72 26.06 -32.98
N ILE A 50 52.45 27.02 -32.08
CA ILE A 50 53.42 28.01 -31.53
C ILE A 50 52.87 28.68 -30.26
N ALA A 51 53.69 28.65 -29.20
CA ALA A 51 53.57 29.40 -27.95
C ALA A 51 54.65 30.48 -27.91
N GLY A 52 54.37 31.61 -27.25
CA GLY A 52 55.34 32.66 -26.94
C GLY A 52 54.73 33.81 -26.14
N ALA A 53 54.84 33.73 -24.80
CA ALA A 53 54.54 34.79 -23.83
C ALA A 53 55.67 35.87 -23.85
N VAL A 54 55.64 37.07 -23.25
CA VAL A 54 55.14 37.60 -21.97
C VAL A 54 55.17 39.15 -22.07
N ALA A 55 54.20 39.87 -21.50
CA ALA A 55 54.46 41.14 -20.81
C ALA A 55 53.29 41.46 -19.86
N ALA A 56 53.61 41.52 -18.57
CA ALA A 56 52.68 41.71 -17.46
C ALA A 56 51.99 43.09 -17.51
N SER A 57 50.68 43.09 -17.30
CA SER A 57 49.93 44.24 -16.81
C SER A 57 49.18 43.80 -15.57
N LEU A 58 49.66 44.26 -14.42
CA LEU A 58 49.00 44.21 -13.12
C LEU A 58 47.71 45.02 -13.20
N VAL A 59 46.62 44.38 -13.65
CA VAL A 59 45.28 44.83 -13.32
C VAL A 59 44.90 44.07 -12.07
N GLY A 60 44.97 44.76 -10.92
CA GLY A 60 44.34 44.30 -9.70
C GLY A 60 42.84 44.19 -9.95
N THR A 61 42.39 43.01 -10.37
CA THR A 61 40.99 42.64 -10.26
C THR A 61 40.72 42.52 -8.77
N GLY A 62 40.16 43.57 -8.17
CA GLY A 62 39.48 43.45 -6.90
C GLY A 62 38.44 42.35 -7.05
N ARG A 63 38.77 41.13 -6.62
CA ARG A 63 37.81 40.05 -6.48
C ARG A 63 36.77 40.60 -5.52
N ALA A 64 35.54 40.81 -5.99
CA ALA A 64 34.42 41.03 -5.11
C ALA A 64 34.48 39.92 -4.05
N GLU A 65 34.58 40.32 -2.78
CA GLU A 65 34.78 39.39 -1.68
C GLU A 65 33.62 38.39 -1.72
N GLU A 66 33.95 37.12 -1.97
CA GLU A 66 32.95 36.08 -2.16
C GLU A 66 32.19 35.91 -0.84
N LYS A 67 30.88 36.23 -0.84
CA LYS A 67 30.05 36.08 0.36
C LYS A 67 29.94 34.60 0.68
N VAL A 68 30.55 34.19 1.79
CA VAL A 68 30.55 32.81 2.28
C VAL A 68 29.86 32.71 3.64
N ARG A 69 29.27 31.56 3.92
CA ARG A 69 28.82 31.11 5.23
C ARG A 69 29.79 30.06 5.76
N ARG A 70 30.05 30.08 7.06
CA ARG A 70 30.94 29.12 7.71
C ARG A 70 30.13 28.21 8.62
N LEU A 71 30.34 26.89 8.53
CA LEU A 71 29.65 25.89 9.33
C LEU A 71 30.66 24.84 9.81
N PRO A 72 30.97 24.77 11.11
CA PRO A 72 31.81 23.70 11.65
C PRO A 72 31.25 22.34 11.26
N VAL A 73 32.09 21.42 10.79
CA VAL A 73 31.63 20.09 10.34
C VAL A 73 30.94 19.34 11.47
N ARG A 74 31.41 19.51 12.72
CA ARG A 74 30.74 18.95 13.90
C ARG A 74 29.32 19.47 14.10
N GLU A 75 29.07 20.74 13.79
CA GLU A 75 27.73 21.34 13.89
C GLU A 75 26.84 20.85 12.75
N TYR A 76 27.38 20.77 11.53
CA TYR A 76 26.70 20.11 10.42
C TYR A 76 26.27 18.68 10.79
N LEU A 77 27.18 17.88 11.35
CA LEU A 77 26.88 16.50 11.75
C LEU A 77 25.78 16.43 12.80
N ASP A 78 25.81 17.30 13.80
CA ASP A 78 24.77 17.35 14.84
C ASP A 78 23.39 17.72 14.26
N LYS A 79 23.35 18.72 13.39
CA LYS A 79 22.13 19.19 12.71
C LYS A 79 21.58 18.18 11.71
N MET A 80 22.45 17.53 10.94
CA MET A 80 22.08 16.48 9.99
C MET A 80 21.46 15.28 10.72
N LYS A 81 22.07 14.85 11.83
CA LYS A 81 21.48 13.81 12.71
C LYS A 81 20.14 14.25 13.30
N GLY A 82 20.02 15.52 13.67
CA GLY A 82 18.76 16.12 14.13
C GLY A 82 17.67 15.97 13.07
N GLY A 83 17.97 16.26 11.81
CA GLY A 83 17.01 16.13 10.70
C GLY A 83 16.44 14.73 10.55
N TRP A 84 17.32 13.72 10.44
CA TRP A 84 16.90 12.31 10.39
C TRP A 84 16.08 11.88 11.61
N LEU A 85 16.49 12.30 12.81
CA LEU A 85 15.74 12.01 14.03
C LEU A 85 14.35 12.65 14.00
N GLY A 86 14.25 13.90 13.56
CA GLY A 86 12.98 14.61 13.45
C GLY A 86 12.02 13.91 12.48
N GLN A 87 12.50 13.46 11.33
CA GLN A 87 11.71 12.65 10.41
C GLN A 87 11.15 11.39 11.09
N MET A 88 12.02 10.58 11.69
CA MET A 88 11.64 9.33 12.35
C MET A 88 10.63 9.55 13.48
N VAL A 89 10.77 10.63 14.25
CA VAL A 89 9.81 11.02 15.28
C VAL A 89 8.47 11.45 14.66
N GLY A 90 8.50 12.27 13.61
CA GLY A 90 7.31 12.77 12.93
C GLY A 90 6.47 11.64 12.32
N VAL A 91 7.12 10.76 11.53
CA VAL A 91 6.50 9.54 11.00
C VAL A 91 5.92 8.70 12.14
N GLY A 92 6.70 8.46 13.19
CA GLY A 92 6.29 7.57 14.28
C GLY A 92 5.07 8.05 15.06
N TRP A 93 4.94 9.36 15.25
CA TRP A 93 3.78 9.94 15.92
C TRP A 93 2.56 10.02 15.00
N GLY A 94 2.78 10.28 13.71
CA GLY A 94 1.71 10.44 12.72
C GLY A 94 1.13 9.15 12.14
N ALA A 95 1.92 8.07 12.07
CA ALA A 95 1.55 6.82 11.41
C ALA A 95 0.26 6.19 11.95
N PRO A 96 -0.04 6.22 13.27
CA PRO A 96 -1.29 5.67 13.78
C PRO A 96 -2.55 6.42 13.30
N THR A 97 -2.43 7.61 12.73
CA THR A 97 -3.58 8.43 12.30
C THR A 97 -3.74 8.56 10.78
N GLU A 98 -2.80 8.00 10.01
CA GLU A 98 -2.73 8.07 8.56
C GLU A 98 -4.08 7.71 7.91
N PHE A 99 -4.59 8.60 7.05
CA PHE A 99 -5.87 8.51 6.33
C PHE A 99 -7.14 8.27 7.16
N ARG A 100 -7.08 8.34 8.49
CA ARG A 100 -8.25 8.17 9.36
C ARG A 100 -9.13 9.41 9.46
N TRP A 101 -8.56 10.59 9.20
CA TRP A 101 -9.25 11.89 9.17
C TRP A 101 -8.96 12.59 7.84
N ARG A 102 -9.81 12.34 6.85
CA ARG A 102 -9.72 12.96 5.52
C ARG A 102 -10.61 14.19 5.48
N ALA A 103 -10.06 15.31 5.00
CA ALA A 103 -10.71 16.63 4.98
C ALA A 103 -11.26 17.06 6.35
N ALA A 104 -10.60 16.63 7.44
CA ALA A 104 -11.02 16.88 8.80
C ALA A 104 -9.83 17.03 9.74
N ILE A 105 -9.94 17.93 10.71
CA ILE A 105 -8.96 18.08 11.80
C ILE A 105 -9.04 16.85 12.71
N ILE A 106 -7.88 16.27 13.04
CA ILE A 106 -7.81 15.23 14.07
C ILE A 106 -8.12 15.86 15.44
N PRO A 107 -9.15 15.38 16.16
CA PRO A 107 -9.44 15.86 17.51
C PRO A 107 -8.27 15.57 18.45
N GLU A 108 -8.03 16.48 19.40
CA GLU A 108 -6.86 16.41 20.29
C GLU A 108 -6.87 15.15 21.16
N ASP A 109 -8.06 14.76 21.64
CA ASP A 109 -8.29 13.56 22.43
C ASP A 109 -8.16 12.26 21.62
N LYS A 110 -8.01 12.37 20.29
CA LYS A 110 -7.78 11.23 19.38
C LYS A 110 -6.33 11.12 18.92
N MET A 111 -5.48 12.08 19.26
CA MET A 111 -4.04 11.96 19.00
C MET A 111 -3.45 10.88 19.92
N PRO A 112 -2.68 9.93 19.37
CA PRO A 112 -1.97 8.97 20.22
C PRO A 112 -0.96 9.72 21.09
N PRO A 113 -0.80 9.34 22.37
CA PRO A 113 0.27 9.89 23.19
C PRO A 113 1.63 9.42 22.65
N TRP A 114 2.65 10.27 22.73
CA TRP A 114 4.01 9.87 22.37
C TRP A 114 4.49 8.71 23.23
N ASN A 115 5.01 7.69 22.57
CA ASN A 115 5.76 6.60 23.18
C ASN A 115 7.16 6.59 22.53
N PRO A 116 8.26 6.64 23.31
CA PRO A 116 9.62 6.65 22.75
C PRO A 116 9.92 5.51 21.77
N ALA A 117 9.29 4.33 21.92
CA ALA A 117 9.43 3.23 20.97
C ALA A 117 9.01 3.62 19.54
N MET A 118 8.10 4.61 19.40
CA MET A 118 7.59 5.12 18.13
C MET A 118 8.68 5.75 17.27
N VAL A 119 9.83 6.16 17.82
CA VAL A 119 10.93 6.69 16.99
C VAL A 119 11.44 5.65 15.99
N ASN A 120 11.29 4.36 16.25
CA ASN A 120 11.89 3.31 15.43
C ASN A 120 11.02 2.93 14.23
N GLN A 121 11.08 3.74 13.17
CA GLN A 121 10.26 3.60 11.96
C GLN A 121 10.98 2.94 10.76
N HIS A 122 12.00 2.12 11.00
CA HIS A 122 12.79 1.44 9.95
C HIS A 122 11.98 0.57 8.96
N GLY A 123 10.71 0.30 9.26
CA GLY A 123 9.77 -0.42 8.41
C GLY A 123 8.82 0.44 7.58
N ASN A 124 8.86 1.76 7.73
CA ASN A 124 7.95 2.70 7.07
C ASN A 124 8.55 3.23 5.74
N ASP A 125 7.74 3.27 4.68
CA ASP A 125 8.11 3.73 3.35
C ASP A 125 8.57 5.18 3.29
N ASP A 126 8.06 6.04 4.16
CA ASP A 126 8.47 7.43 4.28
C ASP A 126 9.97 7.59 4.60
N LEU A 127 10.64 6.52 5.04
CA LEU A 127 12.06 6.56 5.44
C LEU A 127 12.97 5.69 4.57
N TYR A 128 12.50 4.50 4.14
CA TYR A 128 13.39 3.59 3.40
C TYR A 128 13.49 3.91 1.91
N VAL A 129 12.59 4.73 1.36
CA VAL A 129 12.59 5.06 -0.07
C VAL A 129 13.80 5.93 -0.43
N GLU A 130 14.03 7.02 0.30
CA GLU A 130 15.14 7.95 0.04
C GLU A 130 16.52 7.32 0.22
N MET A 131 16.63 6.18 0.93
CA MET A 131 17.86 5.38 0.99
C MET A 131 18.31 4.91 -0.39
N THR A 132 17.39 4.74 -1.35
CA THR A 132 17.74 4.38 -2.73
C THR A 132 18.41 5.56 -3.45
N PHE A 133 18.00 6.79 -3.14
CA PHE A 133 18.62 7.99 -3.69
C PHE A 133 20.01 8.21 -3.08
N LEU A 134 20.15 8.05 -1.77
CA LEU A 134 21.44 8.03 -1.10
C LEU A 134 22.36 6.94 -1.64
N GLY A 135 21.87 5.71 -1.83
CA GLY A 135 22.66 4.62 -2.40
C GLY A 135 23.10 4.90 -3.84
N THR A 136 22.24 5.52 -4.66
CA THR A 136 22.59 5.98 -6.01
C THR A 136 23.73 7.00 -5.94
N LEU A 137 23.61 8.01 -5.07
CA LEU A 137 24.60 9.06 -4.89
C LEU A 137 25.92 8.53 -4.28
N GLU A 138 25.85 7.59 -3.35
CA GLU A 138 27.03 6.96 -2.75
C GLU A 138 27.87 6.24 -3.82
N LYS A 139 27.18 5.55 -4.75
CA LYS A 139 27.78 4.73 -5.81
C LYS A 139 28.26 5.57 -6.99
N HIS A 140 27.50 6.58 -7.40
CA HIS A 140 27.73 7.33 -8.64
C HIS A 140 28.20 8.78 -8.43
N GLY A 141 28.14 9.30 -7.20
CA GLY A 141 28.44 10.67 -6.85
C GLY A 141 27.31 11.65 -7.22
N LEU A 142 27.47 12.91 -6.82
CA LEU A 142 26.50 14.00 -7.07
C LEU A 142 26.29 14.32 -8.56
N GLY A 143 27.22 13.90 -9.43
CA GLY A 143 27.12 14.08 -10.88
C GLY A 143 26.35 12.97 -11.61
N VAL A 144 25.63 12.11 -10.88
CA VAL A 144 24.84 11.02 -11.49
C VAL A 144 23.83 11.58 -12.48
N SER A 145 23.72 10.95 -13.65
CA SER A 145 22.70 11.35 -14.63
C SER A 145 21.31 10.91 -14.18
N ILE A 146 20.27 11.69 -14.54
CA ILE A 146 18.86 11.30 -14.34
C ILE A 146 18.54 9.91 -14.91
N ARG A 147 19.20 9.51 -16.00
CA ARG A 147 19.01 8.19 -16.62
C ARG A 147 19.55 7.07 -15.75
N GLN A 148 20.75 7.24 -15.18
CA GLN A 148 21.32 6.27 -14.25
C GLN A 148 20.53 6.20 -12.93
N ALA A 149 20.12 7.35 -12.39
CA ALA A 149 19.23 7.41 -11.23
C ALA A 149 17.91 6.66 -11.51
N GLY A 150 17.34 6.84 -12.71
CA GLY A 150 16.16 6.09 -13.15
C GLY A 150 16.39 4.58 -13.27
N ILE A 151 17.58 4.13 -13.67
CA ILE A 151 17.95 2.70 -13.71
C ILE A 151 18.05 2.13 -12.29
N ASP A 152 18.73 2.83 -11.38
CA ASP A 152 18.88 2.38 -9.99
C ASP A 152 17.52 2.36 -9.27
N TRP A 153 16.69 3.39 -9.49
CA TRP A 153 15.30 3.44 -9.02
C TRP A 153 14.43 2.31 -9.60
N ALA A 154 14.53 2.04 -10.90
CA ALA A 154 13.83 0.91 -11.53
C ALA A 154 14.22 -0.45 -10.90
N ASN A 155 15.45 -0.55 -10.38
CA ASN A 155 15.97 -1.72 -9.71
C ASN A 155 15.53 -1.87 -8.24
N SER A 156 14.89 -0.87 -7.63
CA SER A 156 14.38 -0.96 -6.26
C SER A 156 13.27 -2.02 -6.14
N ARG A 157 13.19 -2.74 -5.02
CA ARG A 157 12.33 -3.95 -4.87
C ARG A 157 11.27 -3.87 -3.77
N TYR A 158 11.07 -2.68 -3.21
CA TYR A 158 10.03 -2.45 -2.21
C TYR A 158 8.71 -2.01 -2.85
N GLN A 159 7.64 -2.10 -2.07
CA GLN A 159 6.33 -1.63 -2.50
C GLN A 159 6.33 -0.10 -2.61
N LEU A 160 5.60 0.42 -3.59
CA LEU A 160 5.44 1.84 -3.83
C LEU A 160 3.96 2.12 -4.17
N TRP A 161 3.54 3.35 -3.95
CA TRP A 161 2.19 3.84 -4.23
C TRP A 161 2.25 5.03 -5.19
N HIS A 162 1.09 5.47 -5.67
CA HIS A 162 0.91 6.74 -6.39
C HIS A 162 2.01 7.11 -7.41
N ALA A 163 2.61 8.31 -7.31
CA ALA A 163 3.54 8.79 -8.32
C ALA A 163 4.79 7.89 -8.37
N ASN A 164 5.33 7.48 -7.22
CA ASN A 164 6.48 6.61 -7.10
C ASN A 164 6.31 5.31 -7.87
N LYS A 165 5.17 4.65 -7.67
CA LYS A 165 4.85 3.41 -8.35
C LYS A 165 4.75 3.64 -9.85
N ALA A 166 3.98 4.65 -10.27
CA ALA A 166 3.78 4.94 -11.68
C ALA A 166 5.08 5.31 -12.39
N GLY A 167 5.93 6.15 -11.77
CA GLY A 167 7.25 6.51 -12.27
C GLY A 167 8.16 5.30 -12.43
N ARG A 168 8.25 4.44 -11.40
CA ARG A 168 9.07 3.22 -11.46
C ARG A 168 8.55 2.23 -12.50
N ASP A 169 7.24 2.06 -12.61
CA ASP A 169 6.63 1.19 -13.62
C ASP A 169 6.93 1.71 -15.04
N ASN A 170 6.87 3.02 -15.27
CA ASN A 170 7.25 3.63 -16.54
C ASN A 170 8.71 3.36 -16.89
N LEU A 171 9.62 3.48 -15.93
CA LEU A 171 11.05 3.16 -16.12
C LEU A 171 11.26 1.69 -16.51
N ARG A 172 10.60 0.76 -15.81
CA ARG A 172 10.64 -0.68 -16.11
C ARG A 172 10.04 -1.02 -17.47
N ALA A 173 9.01 -0.30 -17.89
CA ALA A 173 8.42 -0.39 -19.23
C ALA A 173 9.32 0.22 -20.33
N GLY A 174 10.44 0.84 -19.96
CA GLY A 174 11.42 1.40 -20.89
C GLY A 174 11.22 2.87 -21.24
N ILE A 175 10.27 3.55 -20.61
CA ILE A 175 10.09 5.01 -20.70
C ILE A 175 11.15 5.64 -19.80
N ALA A 176 12.16 6.26 -20.41
CA ALA A 176 13.26 6.84 -19.65
C ALA A 176 12.90 8.23 -19.13
N PRO A 177 13.56 8.72 -18.08
CA PRO A 177 13.40 10.11 -17.65
C PRO A 177 13.76 11.09 -18.78
N PRO A 178 13.18 12.31 -18.77
CA PRO A 178 12.23 12.82 -17.77
C PRO A 178 10.78 12.35 -17.98
N ASP A 179 10.50 11.55 -19.01
CA ASP A 179 9.13 11.16 -19.36
C ASP A 179 8.48 10.20 -18.35
N SER A 180 9.26 9.50 -17.52
CA SER A 180 8.72 8.57 -16.51
C SER A 180 7.80 9.26 -15.50
N GLY A 181 8.10 10.51 -15.11
CA GLY A 181 7.27 11.33 -14.24
C GLY A 181 6.28 12.24 -14.96
N HIS A 182 6.29 12.29 -16.30
CA HIS A 182 5.51 13.25 -17.08
C HIS A 182 4.00 12.92 -17.05
N PRO A 183 3.07 13.91 -16.96
CA PRO A 183 1.62 13.71 -16.84
C PRO A 183 0.96 12.87 -17.94
N ARG A 184 1.58 12.86 -19.13
CA ARG A 184 1.19 11.97 -20.25
C ARG A 184 1.29 10.48 -19.90
N PHE A 185 2.24 10.10 -19.05
CA PHE A 185 2.55 8.73 -18.69
C PHE A 185 2.31 8.44 -17.20
N ASN A 186 2.21 9.47 -16.36
CA ASN A 186 1.93 9.35 -14.95
C ASN A 186 0.72 10.20 -14.54
N ALA A 187 -0.41 9.56 -14.26
CA ALA A 187 -1.63 10.22 -13.79
C ALA A 187 -1.56 10.72 -12.33
N HIS A 188 -0.50 10.36 -11.60
CA HIS A 188 -0.22 10.73 -10.22
C HIS A 188 0.90 11.77 -10.10
N ALA A 189 1.35 12.36 -11.21
CA ALA A 189 2.56 13.19 -11.26
C ALA A 189 2.57 14.40 -10.29
N ASP A 190 1.39 14.86 -9.85
CA ASP A 190 1.20 16.01 -8.94
C ASP A 190 0.99 15.60 -7.47
N ASP A 191 1.05 14.30 -7.17
CA ASP A 191 0.93 13.74 -5.81
C ASP A 191 2.23 13.96 -5.01
N ILE A 192 2.18 13.79 -3.69
CA ILE A 192 3.24 14.14 -2.73
C ILE A 192 4.52 13.30 -2.77
N ASP A 193 4.59 12.22 -3.53
CA ASP A 193 5.62 11.18 -3.41
C ASP A 193 7.06 11.70 -3.22
N TYR A 194 7.58 12.55 -4.13
CA TYR A 194 8.93 13.10 -3.96
C TYR A 194 9.07 14.05 -2.75
N GLN A 195 7.98 14.71 -2.32
CA GLN A 195 7.99 15.57 -1.14
C GLN A 195 8.28 14.79 0.13
N ILE A 196 7.71 13.57 0.24
CA ILE A 196 7.95 12.66 1.37
C ILE A 196 9.45 12.36 1.51
N GLU A 197 10.12 12.19 0.37
CA GLU A 197 11.49 11.68 0.28
C GLU A 197 12.53 12.77 0.07
N ALA A 198 12.16 14.05 0.14
CA ALA A 198 13.03 15.13 -0.29
C ALA A 198 14.10 15.49 0.74
N ASP A 199 14.03 14.94 1.94
CA ASP A 199 14.79 15.36 3.10
C ASP A 199 16.30 15.16 2.90
N PHE A 200 16.72 14.01 2.35
CA PHE A 200 18.14 13.78 2.00
C PHE A 200 18.72 14.93 1.17
N SER A 201 17.94 15.52 0.25
CA SER A 201 18.43 16.50 -0.71
C SER A 201 18.93 17.77 -0.04
N GLY A 202 18.27 18.19 1.05
CA GLY A 202 18.70 19.32 1.87
C GLY A 202 19.70 18.93 2.94
N LEU A 203 19.57 17.73 3.53
CA LEU A 203 20.49 17.23 4.56
C LEU A 203 21.92 17.06 4.03
N ILE A 204 22.10 16.72 2.75
CA ILE A 204 23.43 16.65 2.11
C ILE A 204 23.88 17.96 1.46
N ALA A 205 23.07 19.02 1.53
CA ALA A 205 23.31 20.29 0.84
C ALA A 205 23.22 21.50 1.80
N PRO A 206 24.01 21.53 2.90
CA PRO A 206 23.91 22.59 3.90
C PRO A 206 24.18 23.95 3.29
N GLY A 207 23.18 24.83 3.29
CA GLY A 207 23.23 26.16 2.71
C GLY A 207 23.34 26.22 1.18
N LEU A 208 23.04 25.12 0.47
CA LEU A 208 23.20 24.98 -0.98
C LEU A 208 21.85 24.68 -1.65
N PRO A 209 20.93 25.67 -1.75
CA PRO A 209 19.59 25.47 -2.31
C PRO A 209 19.62 24.94 -3.74
N ASN A 210 20.56 25.39 -4.57
CA ASN A 210 20.63 24.96 -5.98
C ASN A 210 21.06 23.50 -6.12
N THR A 211 21.79 22.95 -5.15
CA THR A 211 22.09 21.52 -5.10
C THR A 211 20.82 20.72 -4.78
N ALA A 212 20.03 21.15 -3.79
CA ALA A 212 18.75 20.50 -3.46
C ALA A 212 17.77 20.54 -4.65
N ILE A 213 17.64 21.70 -5.32
CA ILE A 213 16.82 21.86 -6.54
C ILE A 213 17.27 20.89 -7.64
N ALA A 214 18.59 20.82 -7.89
CA ALA A 214 19.16 19.94 -8.93
C ALA A 214 18.95 18.45 -8.60
N LEU A 215 19.00 18.07 -7.33
CA LEU A 215 18.66 16.69 -6.91
C LEU A 215 17.19 16.39 -7.14
N GLY A 216 16.28 17.36 -6.97
CA GLY A 216 14.88 17.22 -7.38
C GLY A 216 14.71 16.98 -8.88
N GLU A 217 15.48 17.67 -9.71
CA GLU A 217 15.48 17.44 -11.16
C GLU A 217 16.04 16.06 -11.57
N ILE A 218 16.77 15.39 -10.68
CA ILE A 218 17.29 14.04 -10.90
C ILE A 218 16.35 12.98 -10.34
N PHE A 219 15.97 13.08 -9.06
CA PHE A 219 15.24 12.05 -8.32
C PHE A 219 13.73 12.30 -8.36
N GLY A 220 13.29 13.51 -8.02
CA GLY A 220 11.87 13.87 -8.08
C GLY A 220 11.28 13.80 -9.48
N ARG A 221 12.08 14.10 -10.51
CA ARG A 221 11.67 14.01 -11.91
C ARG A 221 11.42 12.58 -12.39
N LEU A 222 11.88 11.57 -11.64
CA LEU A 222 11.65 10.15 -12.00
C LEU A 222 10.16 9.79 -11.88
N MET A 223 9.45 10.39 -10.93
CA MET A 223 8.07 10.06 -10.59
C MET A 223 7.12 11.26 -10.66
N ASN A 224 7.57 12.48 -10.36
CA ASN A 224 6.71 13.66 -10.28
C ASN A 224 6.94 14.68 -11.40
N TYR A 225 5.97 15.57 -11.57
CA TYR A 225 5.98 16.72 -12.48
C TYR A 225 5.15 17.86 -11.85
N GLY A 226 5.42 19.11 -12.23
CA GLY A 226 4.65 20.24 -11.71
C GLY A 226 4.73 20.37 -10.19
N ASP A 227 3.58 20.54 -9.52
CA ASP A 227 3.51 20.78 -8.08
C ASP A 227 4.05 19.58 -7.27
N GLY A 228 3.92 18.35 -7.78
CA GLY A 228 4.51 17.14 -7.18
C GLY A 228 6.03 17.20 -7.06
N LEU A 229 6.71 17.76 -8.08
CA LEU A 229 8.16 17.96 -8.04
C LEU A 229 8.52 19.16 -7.15
N TYR A 230 7.75 20.23 -7.26
CA TYR A 230 7.98 21.45 -6.49
C TYR A 230 7.85 21.21 -4.98
N GLY A 231 6.97 20.31 -4.54
CA GLY A 231 6.87 19.94 -3.14
C GLY A 231 8.18 19.46 -2.54
N GLY A 232 8.89 18.55 -3.23
CA GLY A 232 10.20 18.11 -2.77
C GLY A 232 11.28 19.19 -2.85
N GLN A 233 11.29 20.02 -3.90
CA GLN A 233 12.24 21.15 -3.98
C GLN A 233 12.01 22.19 -2.88
N PHE A 234 10.75 22.41 -2.49
CA PHE A 234 10.36 23.25 -1.37
C PHE A 234 10.90 22.69 -0.04
N VAL A 235 10.66 21.41 0.25
CA VAL A 235 11.15 20.72 1.46
C VAL A 235 12.68 20.69 1.51
N GLY A 236 13.35 20.25 0.45
CA GLY A 236 14.81 20.23 0.35
C GLY A 236 15.44 21.61 0.52
N GLY A 237 14.79 22.66 0.01
CA GLY A 237 15.17 24.05 0.21
C GLY A 237 15.12 24.48 1.69
N MET A 238 14.05 24.12 2.41
CA MET A 238 13.92 24.40 3.84
C MET A 238 15.01 23.70 4.66
N TYR A 239 15.29 22.42 4.38
CA TYR A 239 16.38 21.68 5.03
C TYR A 239 17.75 22.30 4.78
N ALA A 240 18.04 22.69 3.53
CA ALA A 240 19.31 23.32 3.19
C ALA A 240 19.53 24.62 4.00
N GLU A 241 18.48 25.40 4.25
CA GLU A 241 18.58 26.64 5.01
C GLU A 241 18.52 26.45 6.54
N ALA A 242 17.91 25.37 7.02
CA ALA A 242 17.80 25.04 8.46
C ALA A 242 19.15 24.91 9.18
N PHE A 243 20.25 24.74 8.44
CA PHE A 243 21.59 24.80 9.00
C PHE A 243 22.00 26.19 9.48
N PHE A 244 21.40 27.26 8.94
CA PHE A 244 21.77 28.67 9.20
C PHE A 244 20.63 29.54 9.72
N GLU A 245 19.38 29.15 9.48
CA GLU A 245 18.19 29.87 9.92
C GLU A 245 17.32 28.98 10.83
N SER A 246 16.69 29.60 11.81
CA SER A 246 15.84 28.90 12.79
C SER A 246 14.46 29.53 12.97
N ASP A 247 14.21 30.68 12.32
CA ASP A 247 12.89 31.30 12.24
C ASP A 247 12.01 30.56 11.22
N PRO A 248 10.86 30.01 11.65
CA PRO A 248 9.99 29.22 10.76
C PRO A 248 9.46 30.00 9.56
N VAL A 249 9.14 31.29 9.72
CA VAL A 249 8.62 32.12 8.63
C VAL A 249 9.68 32.28 7.55
N LYS A 250 10.93 32.57 7.94
CA LYS A 250 12.03 32.69 6.99
C LYS A 250 12.38 31.36 6.32
N LEU A 251 12.33 30.24 7.05
CA LEU A 251 12.54 28.91 6.45
C LEU A 251 11.50 28.60 5.38
N VAL A 252 10.20 28.78 5.69
CA VAL A 252 9.12 28.59 4.72
C VAL A 252 9.26 29.53 3.52
N ARG A 253 9.63 30.81 3.74
CA ARG A 253 9.91 31.76 2.65
C ARG A 253 11.12 31.36 1.81
N PHE A 254 12.14 30.75 2.41
CA PHE A 254 13.31 30.27 1.69
C PHE A 254 12.98 29.03 0.84
N GLY A 255 12.25 28.06 1.40
CA GLY A 255 11.72 26.93 0.62
C GLY A 255 10.86 27.40 -0.55
N LEU A 256 10.00 28.40 -0.34
CA LEU A 256 9.17 29.01 -1.39
C LEU A 256 10.01 29.63 -2.52
N ALA A 257 11.20 30.16 -2.24
CA ALA A 257 12.09 30.70 -3.25
C ALA A 257 12.76 29.61 -4.11
N CYS A 258 12.77 28.35 -3.65
CA CYS A 258 13.33 27.22 -4.40
C CYS A 258 12.42 26.67 -5.50
N ILE A 259 11.17 27.15 -5.60
CA ILE A 259 10.18 26.69 -6.57
C ILE A 259 9.71 27.82 -7.49
N PRO A 260 9.15 27.52 -8.68
CA PRO A 260 8.70 28.56 -9.61
C PRO A 260 7.61 29.43 -8.99
N GLU A 261 7.85 30.74 -8.94
CA GLU A 261 6.98 31.72 -8.25
C GLU A 261 5.51 31.71 -8.70
N LYS A 262 5.24 31.26 -9.93
CA LYS A 262 3.90 31.23 -10.54
C LYS A 262 3.20 29.87 -10.44
N SER A 263 3.77 28.87 -9.75
CA SER A 263 3.12 27.58 -9.54
C SER A 263 1.94 27.69 -8.57
N GLN A 264 0.98 26.76 -8.66
CA GLN A 264 -0.11 26.72 -7.69
C GLN A 264 0.38 26.28 -6.31
N TYR A 265 1.44 25.47 -6.24
CA TYR A 265 2.15 25.21 -4.98
C TYR A 265 2.66 26.51 -4.34
N ALA A 266 3.36 27.37 -5.10
CA ALA A 266 3.87 28.65 -4.59
C ALA A 266 2.74 29.62 -4.20
N GLU A 267 1.63 29.62 -4.93
CA GLU A 267 0.41 30.31 -4.53
C GLU A 267 -0.12 29.81 -3.17
N CYS A 268 -0.23 28.49 -3.00
CA CYS A 268 -0.69 27.87 -1.76
C CYS A 268 0.16 28.30 -0.55
N ILE A 269 1.49 28.19 -0.65
CA ILE A 269 2.37 28.55 0.47
C ILE A 269 2.33 30.06 0.77
N ARG A 270 2.23 30.94 -0.24
CA ARG A 270 2.03 32.38 -0.01
C ARG A 270 0.72 32.68 0.71
N ASP A 271 -0.34 31.96 0.36
CA ASP A 271 -1.62 32.08 1.02
C ASP A 271 -1.55 31.62 2.47
N VAL A 272 -0.89 30.50 2.77
CA VAL A 272 -0.65 30.02 4.13
C VAL A 272 0.14 31.05 4.95
N LEU A 273 1.22 31.61 4.39
CA LEU A 273 2.01 32.66 5.05
C LEU A 273 1.15 33.90 5.37
N ARG A 274 0.35 34.37 4.40
CA ARG A 274 -0.56 35.51 4.58
C ARG A 274 -1.63 35.20 5.64
N TRP A 275 -2.25 34.03 5.57
CA TRP A 275 -3.30 33.64 6.52
C TRP A 275 -2.74 33.42 7.93
N HIS A 276 -1.49 32.98 8.06
CA HIS A 276 -0.78 32.98 9.34
C HIS A 276 -0.54 34.38 9.89
N GLU A 277 -0.20 35.36 9.05
CA GLU A 277 -0.11 36.77 9.48
C GLU A 277 -1.48 37.34 9.90
N GLU A 278 -2.57 36.94 9.22
CA GLU A 278 -3.94 37.33 9.56
C GLU A 278 -4.48 36.65 10.84
N GLU A 279 -4.14 35.38 11.06
CA GLU A 279 -4.70 34.52 12.12
C GLU A 279 -3.61 33.89 13.00
N PRO A 280 -2.67 34.67 13.59
CA PRO A 280 -1.41 34.16 14.17
C PRO A 280 -1.57 33.22 15.36
N ASN A 281 -2.77 33.13 15.95
CA ASN A 281 -3.05 32.32 17.14
C ASN A 281 -4.07 31.20 16.90
N ASP A 282 -4.64 31.08 15.69
CA ASP A 282 -5.64 30.06 15.40
C ASP A 282 -5.39 29.37 14.07
N TRP A 283 -4.54 28.34 14.14
CA TRP A 283 -4.20 27.49 13.00
C TRP A 283 -5.44 26.85 12.35
N ARG A 284 -6.53 26.63 13.09
CA ARG A 284 -7.74 25.96 12.58
C ARG A 284 -8.45 26.79 11.53
N LYS A 285 -8.41 28.12 11.64
CA LYS A 285 -8.96 29.03 10.62
C LYS A 285 -8.14 28.98 9.34
N THR A 286 -6.81 28.95 9.45
CA THR A 286 -5.94 28.81 8.28
C THR A 286 -6.12 27.44 7.63
N TRP A 287 -6.22 26.37 8.43
CA TRP A 287 -6.59 25.04 7.94
C TRP A 287 -7.92 25.07 7.17
N GLN A 288 -8.95 25.72 7.70
CA GLN A 288 -10.24 25.83 7.01
C GLN A 288 -10.12 26.57 5.67
N LYS A 289 -9.33 27.65 5.61
CA LYS A 289 -9.05 28.39 4.36
C LYS A 289 -8.29 27.53 3.34
N ILE A 290 -7.32 26.72 3.80
CA ILE A 290 -6.61 25.74 2.95
C ILE A 290 -7.60 24.74 2.37
N GLU A 291 -8.45 24.16 3.22
CA GLU A 291 -9.44 23.16 2.80
C GLU A 291 -10.43 23.74 1.80
N ASP A 292 -10.97 24.92 2.06
CA ASP A 292 -11.99 25.52 1.21
C ASP A 292 -11.42 25.92 -0.15
N LYS A 293 -10.20 26.47 -0.19
CA LYS A 293 -9.57 26.94 -1.42
C LYS A 293 -8.88 25.83 -2.22
N TYR A 294 -8.14 24.94 -1.56
CA TYR A 294 -7.27 23.98 -2.25
C TYR A 294 -7.83 22.54 -2.24
N ASN A 295 -8.56 22.13 -1.21
CA ASN A 295 -9.10 20.76 -1.13
C ASN A 295 -10.53 20.62 -1.71
N LYS A 296 -11.43 21.57 -1.43
CA LYS A 296 -12.85 21.48 -1.83
C LYS A 296 -13.13 22.14 -3.18
N ASN A 297 -12.27 23.05 -3.63
CA ASN A 297 -12.47 23.77 -4.89
C ASN A 297 -11.93 22.96 -6.08
N PRO A 298 -12.78 22.54 -7.04
CA PRO A 298 -12.33 21.78 -8.21
C PRO A 298 -11.31 22.53 -9.09
N ALA A 299 -11.32 23.86 -9.08
CA ALA A 299 -10.37 24.67 -9.84
C ALA A 299 -8.92 24.55 -9.34
N TYR A 300 -8.73 24.14 -8.08
CA TYR A 300 -7.43 23.88 -7.46
C TYR A 300 -7.11 22.37 -7.34
N ARG A 301 -8.02 21.49 -7.80
CA ARG A 301 -7.84 20.02 -7.86
C ARG A 301 -7.86 19.48 -9.29
N ARG A 302 -7.34 20.26 -10.24
CA ARG A 302 -7.39 19.95 -11.68
C ARG A 302 -6.72 18.61 -12.01
N PHE A 303 -5.59 18.29 -11.37
CA PHE A 303 -4.84 17.06 -11.58
C PHE A 303 -4.87 16.08 -10.40
N SER A 304 -5.59 16.40 -9.32
CA SER A 304 -5.71 15.52 -8.14
C SER A 304 -6.20 14.12 -8.53
N CYS A 305 -5.52 13.09 -8.01
CA CYS A 305 -5.74 11.68 -8.34
C CYS A 305 -7.10 11.13 -7.86
N ASP A 306 -7.74 11.81 -6.93
CA ASP A 306 -9.07 11.51 -6.39
C ASP A 306 -9.94 12.77 -6.40
N LYS A 307 -11.26 12.62 -6.40
CA LYS A 307 -12.23 13.74 -6.42
C LYS A 307 -13.14 13.79 -5.18
N GLY A 308 -12.99 12.85 -4.25
CA GLY A 308 -13.66 12.83 -2.96
C GLY A 308 -12.80 13.42 -1.83
N ASP A 309 -13.07 12.97 -0.61
CA ASP A 309 -12.42 13.50 0.60
C ASP A 309 -10.95 13.11 0.73
N PHE A 310 -10.54 12.01 0.06
CA PHE A 310 -9.14 11.60 0.00
C PHE A 310 -8.33 12.59 -0.85
N ASN A 311 -7.19 13.03 -0.32
CA ASN A 311 -6.32 13.93 -1.04
C ASN A 311 -4.85 13.82 -0.61
N ILE A 312 -3.98 13.54 -1.58
CA ILE A 312 -2.52 13.46 -1.43
C ILE A 312 -1.82 14.43 -2.41
N ASP A 313 -2.50 15.49 -2.81
CA ASP A 313 -1.95 16.53 -3.67
C ASP A 313 -0.81 17.27 -2.96
N ALA A 314 0.32 17.44 -3.66
CA ALA A 314 1.54 18.01 -3.12
C ALA A 314 1.34 19.34 -2.40
N LYS A 315 0.54 20.26 -2.97
CA LYS A 315 0.40 21.61 -2.41
C LYS A 315 -0.35 21.66 -1.09
N ILE A 316 -1.27 20.72 -0.85
CA ILE A 316 -2.05 20.67 0.39
C ILE A 316 -1.20 20.10 1.51
N ASN A 317 -0.48 19.02 1.23
CA ASN A 317 0.45 18.42 2.18
C ASN A 317 1.61 19.37 2.50
N GLY A 318 2.15 20.05 1.48
CA GLY A 318 3.07 21.18 1.65
C GLY A 318 2.55 22.28 2.57
N ALA A 319 1.27 22.63 2.45
CA ALA A 319 0.63 23.58 3.34
C ALA A 319 0.59 23.05 4.79
N TYR A 320 0.30 21.77 5.00
CA TYR A 320 0.26 21.17 6.35
C TYR A 320 1.66 21.13 7.01
N ILE A 321 2.72 20.91 6.24
CA ILE A 321 4.11 21.07 6.71
C ILE A 321 4.35 22.51 7.19
N ALA A 322 3.99 23.51 6.36
CA ALA A 322 4.13 24.91 6.72
C ALA A 322 3.27 25.29 7.94
N MET A 323 2.07 24.72 8.09
CA MET A 323 1.21 24.91 9.26
C MET A 323 1.91 24.49 10.55
N GLY A 324 2.53 23.30 10.56
CA GLY A 324 3.30 22.82 11.71
C GLY A 324 4.44 23.77 12.08
N LEU A 325 5.24 24.19 11.09
CA LEU A 325 6.38 25.09 11.32
C LEU A 325 5.96 26.47 11.83
N LEU A 326 4.94 27.07 11.21
CA LEU A 326 4.50 28.44 11.51
C LEU A 326 3.80 28.52 12.87
N TYR A 327 2.85 27.61 13.12
CA TYR A 327 2.04 27.64 14.35
C TYR A 327 2.63 26.85 15.52
N GLY A 328 3.61 25.97 15.25
CA GLY A 328 4.30 25.20 16.28
C GLY A 328 5.19 26.04 17.19
N LYS A 329 5.45 27.31 16.87
CA LYS A 329 6.26 28.25 17.68
C LYS A 329 7.63 27.69 18.06
N ARG A 330 8.20 26.85 17.18
CA ARG A 330 9.45 26.09 17.38
C ARG A 330 9.42 25.08 18.53
N ASP A 331 8.24 24.83 19.10
CA ASP A 331 8.04 23.73 20.03
C ASP A 331 7.95 22.42 19.24
N LEU A 332 8.74 21.42 19.66
CA LEU A 332 8.86 20.15 18.94
C LEU A 332 7.50 19.43 18.87
N ASP A 333 6.77 19.40 19.98
CA ASP A 333 5.49 18.70 20.05
C ASP A 333 4.42 19.43 19.28
N GLN A 334 4.28 20.74 19.46
CA GLN A 334 3.25 21.51 18.76
C GLN A 334 3.49 21.50 17.25
N THR A 335 4.73 21.53 16.79
CA THR A 335 5.06 21.43 15.36
C THR A 335 4.59 20.10 14.78
N ILE A 336 4.90 18.98 15.45
CA ILE A 336 4.47 17.63 15.04
C ILE A 336 2.94 17.51 15.12
N LEU A 337 2.35 17.88 16.26
CA LEU A 337 0.93 17.71 16.52
C LEU A 337 0.08 18.56 15.58
N ILE A 338 0.44 19.81 15.28
CA ILE A 338 -0.33 20.65 14.36
C ILE A 338 -0.27 20.09 12.93
N SER A 339 0.92 19.72 12.45
CA SER A 339 1.09 19.12 11.13
C SER A 339 0.27 17.82 11.00
N CYS A 340 0.39 16.92 11.99
CA CYS A 340 -0.37 15.67 12.03
C CYS A 340 -1.88 15.92 12.07
N ARG A 341 -2.35 16.84 12.92
CA ARG A 341 -3.77 17.14 13.11
C ARG A 341 -4.43 17.81 11.91
N CYS A 342 -3.67 18.26 10.91
CA CYS A 342 -4.23 18.70 9.64
C CYS A 342 -4.92 17.56 8.86
N GLY A 343 -4.63 16.29 9.18
CA GLY A 343 -5.30 15.12 8.62
C GLY A 343 -4.69 14.66 7.29
N GLN A 344 -5.50 13.96 6.49
CA GLN A 344 -5.08 13.30 5.23
C GLN A 344 -3.94 12.28 5.46
N ASP A 345 -2.79 12.53 4.85
CA ASP A 345 -1.57 11.74 4.94
C ASP A 345 -0.74 12.25 6.14
N SER A 346 -0.99 11.66 7.31
CA SER A 346 -0.68 12.31 8.59
C SER A 346 0.64 11.87 9.23
N ASP A 347 1.45 11.06 8.57
CA ASP A 347 2.81 10.65 8.97
C ASP A 347 3.91 11.38 8.19
N CYS A 348 3.74 11.57 6.88
CA CYS A 348 4.74 12.27 6.07
C CYS A 348 4.83 13.78 6.38
N ASN A 349 3.70 14.46 6.54
CA ASN A 349 3.67 15.90 6.83
C ASN A 349 4.35 16.27 8.17
N PRO A 350 4.08 15.58 9.30
CA PRO A 350 4.84 15.82 10.51
C PRO A 350 6.30 15.36 10.40
N SER A 351 6.62 14.36 9.57
CA SER A 351 8.00 13.96 9.28
C SER A 351 8.82 15.13 8.73
N ASN A 352 8.39 15.72 7.61
CA ASN A 352 9.14 16.82 7.00
C ASN A 352 9.18 18.07 7.90
N ALA A 353 8.08 18.40 8.59
CA ALA A 353 8.03 19.56 9.49
C ALA A 353 8.98 19.37 10.70
N ALA A 354 8.96 18.19 11.31
CA ALA A 354 9.82 17.87 12.45
C ALA A 354 11.28 17.78 12.05
N GLY A 355 11.61 17.15 10.92
CA GLY A 355 12.98 17.05 10.49
C GLY A 355 13.59 18.41 10.12
N VAL A 356 12.85 19.31 9.45
CA VAL A 356 13.32 20.70 9.25
C VAL A 356 13.59 21.39 10.59
N LEU A 357 12.65 21.32 11.54
CA LEU A 357 12.80 21.95 12.86
C LEU A 357 13.98 21.36 13.64
N PHE A 358 14.14 20.04 13.65
CA PHE A 358 15.19 19.36 14.39
C PHE A 358 16.57 19.62 13.75
N THR A 359 16.66 19.85 12.43
CA THR A 359 17.88 20.34 11.79
C THR A 359 18.30 21.71 12.32
N THR A 360 17.36 22.61 12.60
CA THR A 360 17.71 23.92 13.21
C THR A 360 18.31 23.78 14.61
N LEU A 361 17.91 22.73 15.32
CA LEU A 361 18.23 22.49 16.72
C LEU A 361 19.54 21.72 16.91
N GLY A 362 19.73 20.64 16.14
CA GLY A 362 20.80 19.66 16.34
C GLY A 362 20.38 18.52 17.28
N ALA A 363 20.80 17.29 16.98
CA ALA A 363 20.46 16.09 17.75
C ALA A 363 20.85 16.21 19.23
N SER A 364 21.98 16.87 19.53
CA SER A 364 22.49 17.08 20.89
C SER A 364 21.53 17.83 21.83
N LYS A 365 20.58 18.59 21.27
CA LYS A 365 19.60 19.37 22.04
C LYS A 365 18.19 18.79 21.97
N VAL A 366 17.99 17.68 21.27
CA VAL A 366 16.69 17.00 21.24
C VAL A 366 16.45 16.32 22.59
N PRO A 367 15.26 16.47 23.21
CA PRO A 367 14.95 15.85 24.49
C PRO A 367 15.07 14.32 24.48
N ASP A 368 15.56 13.75 25.58
CA ASP A 368 15.83 12.31 25.73
C ASP A 368 14.63 11.42 25.40
N ARG A 369 13.40 11.88 25.64
CA ARG A 369 12.17 11.13 25.32
C ARG A 369 12.02 10.78 23.83
N PHE A 370 12.72 11.46 22.93
CA PHE A 370 12.74 11.16 21.50
C PHE A 370 13.93 10.28 21.10
N THR A 371 14.97 10.19 21.92
CA THR A 371 16.22 9.50 21.56
C THR A 371 16.46 8.22 22.35
N ARG A 372 15.89 8.09 23.56
CA ARG A 372 16.26 7.04 24.54
C ARG A 372 16.06 5.60 24.06
N GLU A 373 15.14 5.38 23.11
CA GLU A 373 14.87 4.06 22.52
C GLU A 373 15.30 3.97 21.05
N LEU A 374 16.00 4.98 20.52
CA LEU A 374 16.44 5.00 19.12
C LEU A 374 17.42 3.86 18.83
N LYS A 375 17.12 3.07 17.80
CA LYS A 375 17.96 1.96 17.33
C LYS A 375 18.79 2.38 16.13
N LEU A 376 19.96 2.97 16.38
CA LEU A 376 20.87 3.46 15.33
C LEU A 376 21.30 2.40 14.29
N ASN A 377 21.42 1.14 14.71
CA ASN A 377 21.95 0.04 13.90
C ASN A 377 20.84 -0.90 13.39
N ALA A 378 19.57 -0.52 13.54
CA ALA A 378 18.48 -1.26 12.90
C ALA A 378 18.44 -0.89 11.42
N ARG A 379 18.34 -1.89 10.55
CA ARG A 379 18.32 -1.68 9.10
C ARG A 379 16.98 -1.16 8.64
N PHE A 380 17.00 -0.15 7.77
CA PHE A 380 15.84 0.25 6.98
C PHE A 380 15.45 -0.89 6.04
N SER A 381 14.15 -1.17 5.98
CA SER A 381 13.62 -2.28 5.19
C SER A 381 14.04 -2.17 3.73
N TYR A 382 14.39 -3.30 3.12
CA TYR A 382 14.78 -3.40 1.70
C TYR A 382 16.08 -2.69 1.30
N THR A 383 16.88 -2.23 2.26
CA THR A 383 18.13 -1.51 2.01
C THR A 383 19.28 -2.11 2.83
N ASP A 384 20.52 -1.78 2.45
CA ASP A 384 21.70 -2.05 3.26
C ASP A 384 22.00 -0.92 4.25
N TYR A 385 21.11 0.07 4.37
CA TYR A 385 21.28 1.22 5.23
C TYR A 385 20.69 0.93 6.62
N ASP A 386 21.44 1.29 7.64
CA ASP A 386 20.92 1.68 8.94
C ASP A 386 21.16 3.19 9.12
N LEU A 387 20.70 3.74 10.24
CA LEU A 387 20.81 5.18 10.49
C LEU A 387 22.27 5.63 10.64
N ALA A 388 23.14 4.77 11.21
CA ALA A 388 24.57 5.06 11.30
C ALA A 388 25.22 5.17 9.91
N LYS A 389 24.89 4.26 8.98
CA LYS A 389 25.37 4.31 7.60
C LYS A 389 24.80 5.51 6.84
N ALA A 390 23.54 5.85 7.04
CA ALA A 390 22.95 7.05 6.45
C ALA A 390 23.73 8.32 6.86
N TYR A 391 24.12 8.43 8.13
CA TYR A 391 24.94 9.55 8.61
C TYR A 391 26.30 9.65 7.93
N GLU A 392 27.01 8.52 7.81
CA GLU A 392 28.32 8.45 7.14
C GLU A 392 28.21 8.91 5.68
N VAL A 393 27.20 8.40 4.95
CA VAL A 393 26.98 8.73 3.55
C VAL A 393 26.58 10.19 3.39
N CYS A 394 25.72 10.73 4.25
CA CYS A 394 25.36 12.15 4.24
C CYS A 394 26.58 13.05 4.46
N GLU A 395 27.47 12.71 5.40
CA GLU A 395 28.71 13.47 5.60
C GLU A 395 29.59 13.48 4.34
N LYS A 396 29.82 12.30 3.75
CA LYS A 396 30.62 12.16 2.53
C LYS A 396 30.03 12.98 1.39
N LEU A 397 28.70 12.93 1.20
CA LEU A 397 28.02 13.66 0.13
C LEU A 397 28.01 15.17 0.37
N ALA A 398 27.80 15.64 1.60
CA ALA A 398 27.86 17.06 1.91
C ALA A 398 29.24 17.67 1.66
N ARG A 399 30.31 16.95 2.01
CA ARG A 399 31.68 17.36 1.67
C ARG A 399 31.86 17.54 0.16
N GLN A 400 31.31 16.63 -0.65
CA GLN A 400 31.32 16.76 -2.10
C GLN A 400 30.48 17.94 -2.57
N ALA A 401 29.29 18.13 -2.01
CA ALA A 401 28.35 19.18 -2.41
C ALA A 401 28.95 20.57 -2.16
N VAL A 402 29.58 20.77 -0.99
CA VAL A 402 30.27 22.02 -0.64
C VAL A 402 31.36 22.34 -1.66
N VAL A 403 32.22 21.38 -1.98
CA VAL A 403 33.33 21.59 -2.94
C VAL A 403 32.81 21.82 -4.36
N GLN A 404 31.85 21.02 -4.83
CA GLN A 404 31.27 21.17 -6.17
C GLN A 404 30.54 22.50 -6.36
N ALA A 405 29.95 23.04 -5.30
CA ALA A 405 29.29 24.34 -5.31
C ALA A 405 30.27 25.54 -5.33
N GLY A 406 31.58 25.32 -5.35
CA GLY A 406 32.61 26.36 -5.26
C GLY A 406 33.06 26.67 -3.83
N GLY A 407 32.55 25.94 -2.84
CA GLY A 407 33.02 26.03 -1.46
C GLY A 407 34.30 25.26 -1.21
N ARG A 408 34.72 25.23 0.05
CA ARG A 408 35.95 24.55 0.50
C ARG A 408 35.84 24.11 1.95
N ILE A 409 36.71 23.20 2.35
CA ILE A 409 36.83 22.71 3.73
C ILE A 409 38.13 23.28 4.28
N GLU A 410 38.05 24.09 5.32
CA GLU A 410 39.19 24.71 5.99
C GLU A 410 39.39 24.08 7.38
N ARG A 411 40.57 24.25 7.97
CA ARG A 411 40.82 23.93 9.38
C ARG A 411 40.95 25.23 10.18
N GLU A 412 40.09 25.40 11.18
CA GLU A 412 40.12 26.53 12.11
C GLU A 412 40.13 26.01 13.53
N GLY A 413 41.12 26.41 14.35
CA GLY A 413 41.21 25.96 15.74
C GLY A 413 41.36 24.44 15.92
N GLY A 414 41.83 23.72 14.89
CA GLY A 414 41.93 22.26 14.90
C GLY A 414 40.67 21.51 14.44
N GLU A 415 39.57 22.22 14.17
CA GLU A 415 38.32 21.65 13.67
C GLU A 415 38.17 21.90 12.16
N GLU A 416 37.49 20.99 11.46
CA GLU A 416 37.12 21.23 10.06
C GLU A 416 35.88 22.13 9.98
N VAL A 417 35.90 23.07 9.03
CA VAL A 417 34.83 24.04 8.79
C VAL A 417 34.47 24.05 7.32
N PHE A 418 33.18 23.88 7.01
CA PHE A 418 32.66 24.13 5.67
C PHE A 418 32.58 25.63 5.42
N VAL A 419 33.22 26.08 4.34
CA VAL A 419 33.12 27.44 3.83
C VAL A 419 32.28 27.38 2.56
N ILE A 420 31.04 27.83 2.69
CA ILE A 420 29.96 27.59 1.74
C ILE A 420 29.63 28.90 1.05
N PRO A 421 29.67 28.99 -0.29
CA PRO A 421 29.28 30.20 -1.01
C PRO A 421 27.80 30.48 -0.78
N VAL A 422 27.44 31.73 -0.53
CA VAL A 422 26.05 32.15 -0.45
C VAL A 422 25.43 32.05 -1.84
N GLN A 423 24.34 31.31 -1.96
CA GLN A 423 23.63 31.12 -3.21
C GLN A 423 22.21 31.64 -3.14
N THR A 424 21.79 32.37 -4.17
CA THR A 424 20.36 32.62 -4.42
C THR A 424 19.74 31.36 -5.02
N PRO A 425 18.57 30.89 -4.53
CA PRO A 425 17.82 29.82 -5.17
C PRO A 425 17.49 30.14 -6.64
N LYS A 426 17.63 29.14 -7.51
CA LYS A 426 17.35 29.23 -8.95
C LYS A 426 16.34 28.13 -9.32
N PRO A 427 15.03 28.37 -9.13
CA PRO A 427 14.02 27.39 -9.48
C PRO A 427 14.05 27.07 -10.98
N GLY A 428 13.58 25.87 -11.32
CA GLY A 428 13.42 25.43 -12.70
C GLY A 428 12.34 26.22 -13.47
N LYS A 429 12.02 25.75 -14.68
CA LYS A 429 10.92 26.32 -15.46
C LYS A 429 9.57 26.01 -14.78
N LEU A 430 8.61 26.91 -14.95
CA LEU A 430 7.22 26.65 -14.57
C LEU A 430 6.63 25.55 -15.46
N GLU A 431 6.06 24.54 -14.82
CA GLU A 431 5.43 23.37 -15.40
C GLU A 431 4.18 23.03 -14.57
N GLN A 432 3.11 22.58 -15.22
CA GLN A 432 1.85 22.25 -14.56
C GLN A 432 1.22 21.00 -15.16
N CYS A 433 0.62 20.16 -14.34
CA CYS A 433 0.14 18.85 -14.80
C CYS A 433 -1.12 18.91 -15.69
N TRP A 434 -1.92 19.98 -15.62
CA TRP A 434 -3.10 20.19 -16.48
C TRP A 434 -2.80 20.89 -17.81
N GLU A 435 -1.59 21.39 -17.98
CA GLU A 435 -1.08 21.95 -19.24
C GLU A 435 0.40 21.58 -19.36
N PRO A 436 0.72 20.28 -19.45
CA PRO A 436 2.09 19.83 -19.46
C PRO A 436 2.78 20.22 -20.78
N GLY A 437 4.10 20.42 -20.72
CA GLY A 437 4.90 20.58 -21.92
C GLY A 437 4.85 19.34 -22.83
N PRO A 438 5.43 19.41 -24.05
CA PRO A 438 5.55 18.23 -24.89
C PRO A 438 6.46 17.20 -24.21
N ALA A 439 6.01 15.93 -24.20
CA ALA A 439 6.84 14.81 -23.75
C ALA A 439 8.11 14.71 -24.61
N ALA A 440 9.24 14.36 -24.00
CA ALA A 440 10.52 14.21 -24.68
C ALA A 440 10.56 12.97 -25.62
N ASN A 441 9.59 12.06 -25.46
CA ASN A 441 9.57 10.71 -26.03
C ASN A 441 10.86 9.92 -25.73
N SER A 442 11.37 10.09 -24.51
CA SER A 442 12.60 9.48 -24.00
C SER A 442 12.41 8.00 -23.73
N LYS A 443 13.28 7.16 -24.29
CA LYS A 443 13.31 5.71 -24.05
C LYS A 443 14.70 5.27 -23.62
N PHE A 444 14.77 4.21 -22.81
CA PHE A 444 16.04 3.57 -22.51
C PHE A 444 16.60 2.87 -23.75
N THR A 445 17.91 2.95 -23.93
CA THR A 445 18.64 2.18 -24.95
C THR A 445 18.61 0.68 -24.61
N ALA A 446 19.06 -0.17 -25.53
CA ALA A 446 19.15 -1.60 -25.25
C ALA A 446 20.14 -1.89 -24.12
N GLU A 447 21.24 -1.14 -24.05
CA GLU A 447 22.29 -1.25 -23.04
C GLU A 447 21.80 -0.81 -21.66
N GLU A 448 21.05 0.29 -21.59
CA GLU A 448 20.44 0.76 -20.33
C GLU A 448 19.37 -0.21 -19.85
N ARG A 449 18.52 -0.72 -20.76
CA ARG A 449 17.52 -1.74 -20.39
C ARG A 449 18.14 -3.01 -19.82
N LYS A 450 19.35 -3.40 -20.25
CA LYS A 450 20.06 -4.56 -19.67
C LYS A 450 20.48 -4.34 -18.21
N GLN A 451 20.65 -3.08 -17.78
CA GLN A 451 21.00 -2.75 -16.40
C GLN A 451 19.78 -2.75 -15.48
N ILE A 452 18.56 -2.71 -16.03
CA ILE A 452 17.32 -2.89 -15.28
C ILE A 452 17.13 -4.40 -15.08
N THR A 453 17.71 -4.89 -13.98
CA THR A 453 17.78 -6.31 -13.61
C THR A 453 16.63 -6.74 -12.73
N ALA A 454 16.06 -5.81 -11.96
CA ALA A 454 14.69 -5.94 -11.55
C ALA A 454 13.90 -5.99 -12.85
N LYS A 455 13.52 -7.20 -13.25
CA LYS A 455 12.47 -7.37 -14.24
C LYS A 455 11.27 -6.57 -13.74
N GLU A 456 10.20 -6.47 -14.53
CA GLU A 456 8.92 -6.48 -13.82
C GLU A 456 9.05 -7.60 -12.78
N GLU A 457 9.13 -7.22 -11.49
CA GLU A 457 8.35 -7.98 -10.52
C GLU A 457 7.07 -8.15 -11.28
N THR A 458 6.83 -9.38 -11.73
CA THR A 458 5.54 -9.78 -12.27
C THR A 458 4.59 -9.02 -11.40
N PRO A 459 3.85 -8.05 -11.95
CA PRO A 459 3.20 -7.06 -11.11
C PRO A 459 2.55 -7.87 -10.00
N LYS A 460 2.77 -7.51 -8.73
CA LYS A 460 1.90 -8.04 -7.68
C LYS A 460 0.53 -7.50 -8.07
N PRO A 461 -0.22 -8.23 -8.91
CA PRO A 461 -0.73 -7.75 -10.20
C PRO A 461 -1.13 -6.26 -10.20
N LYS A 462 -2.38 -5.85 -10.30
CA LYS A 462 -2.86 -4.93 -9.25
C LYS A 462 -2.92 -5.81 -7.97
N ALA A 463 -3.82 -5.55 -7.05
CA ALA A 463 -4.78 -6.65 -7.00
C ALA A 463 -5.39 -6.75 -8.42
N LYS A 464 -4.78 -7.48 -9.39
CA LYS A 464 -5.61 -8.50 -10.04
C LYS A 464 -5.95 -9.23 -8.78
N LYS A 465 -7.18 -9.08 -8.28
CA LYS A 465 -7.71 -9.91 -7.19
C LYS A 465 -6.96 -11.22 -7.35
N LYS A 466 -5.99 -11.49 -6.46
CA LYS A 466 -5.06 -12.62 -6.59
C LYS A 466 -5.95 -13.75 -7.08
N ALA A 467 -5.79 -14.24 -8.33
CA ALA A 467 -6.91 -14.89 -9.05
C ALA A 467 -7.63 -15.77 -8.05
N LYS A 468 -8.82 -15.29 -7.65
CA LYS A 468 -9.36 -15.67 -6.34
C LYS A 468 -9.44 -17.18 -6.35
N ILE A 469 -8.89 -17.84 -5.34
CA ILE A 469 -8.77 -19.30 -5.37
C ILE A 469 -10.20 -19.84 -5.50
N PRO A 470 -10.54 -20.50 -6.61
CA PRO A 470 -11.91 -20.91 -6.85
C PRO A 470 -12.21 -22.07 -5.90
N VAL A 471 -13.19 -21.87 -5.03
CA VAL A 471 -13.55 -22.83 -3.98
C VAL A 471 -14.99 -23.27 -4.10
N ILE A 472 -15.22 -24.53 -3.76
CA ILE A 472 -16.54 -25.06 -3.44
C ILE A 472 -16.52 -25.41 -1.95
N LEU A 473 -17.55 -24.98 -1.24
CA LEU A 473 -17.75 -25.36 0.16
C LEU A 473 -18.71 -26.55 0.22
N ASP A 474 -18.26 -27.67 0.76
CA ASP A 474 -19.09 -28.85 1.11
C ASP A 474 -19.23 -28.88 2.63
N THR A 475 -20.44 -28.68 3.13
CA THR A 475 -20.69 -28.29 4.54
C THR A 475 -21.96 -28.93 5.08
N ASP A 476 -21.92 -29.43 6.31
CA ASP A 476 -23.11 -29.80 7.07
C ASP A 476 -23.56 -28.67 8.01
N ILE A 477 -23.57 -27.44 7.48
CA ILE A 477 -24.10 -26.26 8.16
C ILE A 477 -25.47 -26.53 8.76
N GLY A 478 -25.68 -26.16 10.02
CA GLY A 478 -26.94 -26.42 10.72
C GLY A 478 -26.88 -27.51 11.78
N THR A 479 -25.76 -28.24 11.92
CA THR A 479 -25.49 -29.20 13.01
C THR A 479 -24.86 -28.48 14.20
N ASP A 480 -23.58 -28.14 14.07
CA ASP A 480 -22.86 -27.20 14.92
C ASP A 480 -22.85 -25.82 14.24
N ILE A 481 -22.57 -24.77 15.00
CA ILE A 481 -22.63 -23.40 14.50
C ILE A 481 -21.36 -23.03 13.72
N ASP A 482 -20.25 -23.74 13.88
CA ASP A 482 -18.96 -23.40 13.30
C ASP A 482 -18.91 -23.40 11.77
N ASP A 483 -19.73 -24.21 11.09
CA ASP A 483 -19.93 -24.07 9.64
C ASP A 483 -20.46 -22.69 9.24
N THR A 484 -21.34 -22.10 10.07
CA THR A 484 -21.90 -20.75 9.84
C THR A 484 -20.79 -19.71 9.97
N TRP A 485 -19.90 -19.88 10.95
CA TRP A 485 -18.70 -19.07 11.11
C TRP A 485 -17.74 -19.23 9.92
N ALA A 486 -17.56 -20.46 9.42
CA ALA A 486 -16.70 -20.76 8.30
C ALA A 486 -17.23 -20.18 6.97
N LEU A 487 -18.53 -20.33 6.67
CA LEU A 487 -19.12 -19.70 5.48
C LEU A 487 -19.05 -18.17 5.56
N ALA A 488 -19.29 -17.58 6.73
CA ALA A 488 -19.11 -16.14 6.92
C ALA A 488 -17.65 -15.69 6.73
N LEU A 489 -16.69 -16.40 7.31
CA LEU A 489 -15.27 -16.14 7.11
C LEU A 489 -14.88 -16.25 5.63
N LEU A 490 -15.41 -17.25 4.94
CA LEU A 490 -15.18 -17.49 3.52
C LEU A 490 -15.72 -16.33 2.68
N LEU A 491 -16.92 -15.83 2.98
CA LEU A 491 -17.51 -14.66 2.31
C LEU A 491 -16.71 -13.38 2.56
N LYS A 492 -16.05 -13.27 3.72
CA LYS A 492 -15.19 -12.13 4.11
C LYS A 492 -13.71 -12.34 3.78
N SER A 493 -13.37 -13.41 3.06
CA SER A 493 -12.00 -13.72 2.60
C SER A 493 -11.79 -13.28 1.15
N PRO A 494 -11.13 -12.14 0.89
CA PRO A 494 -10.89 -11.63 -0.46
C PRO A 494 -9.96 -12.52 -1.29
N GLU A 495 -9.23 -13.45 -0.66
CA GLU A 495 -8.36 -14.43 -1.31
C GLU A 495 -9.14 -15.53 -2.05
N LEU A 496 -10.39 -15.76 -1.66
CA LEU A 496 -11.20 -16.90 -2.11
C LEU A 496 -12.34 -16.47 -3.04
N ASP A 497 -12.62 -17.29 -4.04
CA ASP A 497 -13.79 -17.16 -4.93
C ASP A 497 -14.76 -18.29 -4.63
N LEU A 498 -15.74 -18.04 -3.77
CA LEU A 498 -16.78 -19.03 -3.52
C LEU A 498 -17.62 -19.21 -4.78
N LYS A 499 -17.45 -20.36 -5.45
CA LYS A 499 -18.13 -20.73 -6.69
C LYS A 499 -19.43 -21.48 -6.44
N MET A 500 -19.56 -22.18 -5.32
CA MET A 500 -20.74 -22.97 -4.95
C MET A 500 -20.70 -23.35 -3.48
N VAL A 501 -21.86 -23.42 -2.83
CA VAL A 501 -22.04 -24.13 -1.55
C VAL A 501 -22.85 -25.39 -1.82
N VAL A 502 -22.36 -26.54 -1.36
CA VAL A 502 -23.06 -27.82 -1.42
C VAL A 502 -23.33 -28.27 0.01
N THR A 503 -24.59 -28.51 0.34
CA THR A 503 -24.96 -28.91 1.70
C THR A 503 -24.91 -30.42 1.85
N ASP A 504 -24.27 -30.86 2.91
CA ASP A 504 -23.92 -32.25 3.17
C ASP A 504 -24.64 -32.79 4.41
N GLN A 505 -24.82 -34.11 4.49
CA GLN A 505 -25.36 -34.85 5.64
C GLN A 505 -26.81 -34.48 6.07
N GLY A 506 -27.58 -35.46 6.59
CA GLY A 506 -28.88 -35.20 7.24
C GLY A 506 -29.92 -34.54 6.32
N ASP A 507 -30.69 -33.57 6.84
CA ASP A 507 -31.65 -32.80 6.04
C ASP A 507 -31.00 -31.66 5.23
N THR A 508 -30.42 -32.03 4.09
CA THR A 508 -29.72 -31.09 3.19
C THR A 508 -30.58 -29.94 2.67
N VAL A 509 -31.92 -30.07 2.64
CA VAL A 509 -32.81 -28.96 2.26
C VAL A 509 -32.88 -27.90 3.36
N TYR A 510 -32.95 -28.31 4.62
CA TYR A 510 -32.87 -27.41 5.77
C TYR A 510 -31.53 -26.67 5.80
N ARG A 511 -30.43 -27.38 5.58
CA ARG A 511 -29.08 -26.79 5.52
C ARG A 511 -28.95 -25.79 4.38
N ALA A 512 -29.50 -26.10 3.21
CA ALA A 512 -29.50 -25.21 2.06
C ALA A 512 -30.22 -23.89 2.34
N LYS A 513 -31.27 -23.88 3.17
CA LYS A 513 -31.93 -22.65 3.64
C LYS A 513 -30.98 -21.78 4.47
N ILE A 514 -30.16 -22.37 5.34
CA ILE A 514 -29.21 -21.62 6.16
C ILE A 514 -28.13 -20.99 5.27
N ALA A 515 -27.53 -21.78 4.39
CA ALA A 515 -26.53 -21.29 3.44
C ALA A 515 -27.10 -20.17 2.55
N ALA A 516 -28.28 -20.37 1.96
CA ALA A 516 -28.95 -19.40 1.10
C ALA A 516 -29.28 -18.09 1.85
N ARG A 517 -29.83 -18.17 3.06
CA ARG A 517 -30.12 -16.99 3.89
C ARG A 517 -28.85 -16.20 4.22
N LEU A 518 -27.75 -16.88 4.56
CA LEU A 518 -26.48 -16.19 4.84
C LEU A 518 -25.86 -15.54 3.58
N LEU A 519 -25.96 -16.21 2.42
CA LEU A 519 -25.54 -15.66 1.12
C LEU A 519 -26.36 -14.42 0.74
N GLU A 520 -27.67 -14.39 1.00
CA GLU A 520 -28.51 -13.20 0.82
C GLU A 520 -28.07 -12.03 1.71
N VAL A 521 -27.85 -12.29 3.01
CA VAL A 521 -27.36 -11.25 3.94
C VAL A 521 -26.03 -10.69 3.46
N ALA A 522 -25.14 -11.55 2.96
CA ALA A 522 -23.85 -11.15 2.40
C ALA A 522 -23.92 -10.52 1.01
N ARG A 523 -25.11 -10.43 0.40
CA ARG A 523 -25.32 -9.96 -0.98
C ARG A 523 -24.49 -10.73 -2.02
N ARG A 524 -24.34 -12.04 -1.80
CA ARG A 524 -23.59 -12.98 -2.66
C ARG A 524 -24.51 -14.03 -3.29
N THR A 525 -25.67 -13.60 -3.75
CA THR A 525 -26.64 -14.46 -4.46
C THR A 525 -26.17 -14.89 -5.84
N ASP A 526 -25.00 -14.41 -6.30
CA ASP A 526 -24.27 -14.97 -7.45
C ASP A 526 -23.77 -16.40 -7.19
N VAL A 527 -23.67 -16.82 -5.92
CA VAL A 527 -23.22 -18.16 -5.54
C VAL A 527 -24.40 -19.15 -5.58
N PRO A 528 -24.33 -20.21 -6.42
CA PRO A 528 -25.32 -21.27 -6.41
C PRO A 528 -25.25 -22.13 -5.15
N VAL A 529 -26.41 -22.65 -4.75
CA VAL A 529 -26.56 -23.62 -3.64
C VAL A 529 -26.94 -24.98 -4.21
N GLY A 530 -26.17 -26.01 -3.88
CA GLY A 530 -26.44 -27.39 -4.23
C GLY A 530 -27.01 -28.16 -3.04
N ILE A 531 -28.16 -28.79 -3.24
CA ILE A 531 -28.73 -29.73 -2.27
C ILE A 531 -27.98 -31.05 -2.47
N GLY A 532 -27.17 -31.43 -1.48
CA GLY A 532 -26.44 -32.70 -1.49
C GLY A 532 -27.31 -33.89 -1.08
N ILE A 533 -26.67 -35.00 -0.76
CA ILE A 533 -27.34 -36.27 -0.48
C ILE A 533 -28.08 -36.19 0.84
N ARG A 534 -29.41 -36.17 0.74
CA ARG A 534 -30.31 -36.17 1.90
C ARG A 534 -30.32 -37.55 2.56
N GLN A 535 -30.08 -37.59 3.87
CA GLN A 535 -30.04 -38.83 4.66
C GLN A 535 -31.23 -38.94 5.63
N ASP A 536 -31.76 -37.81 6.07
CA ASP A 536 -32.97 -37.73 6.91
C ASP A 536 -33.72 -36.40 6.67
N GLU A 537 -34.81 -36.20 7.40
CA GLU A 537 -35.65 -34.99 7.33
C GLU A 537 -35.61 -34.15 8.63
N LYS A 538 -34.65 -34.42 9.52
CA LYS A 538 -34.61 -33.79 10.84
C LYS A 538 -33.83 -32.49 10.77
N ALA A 539 -34.56 -31.38 10.92
CA ALA A 539 -33.94 -30.07 11.06
C ALA A 539 -33.11 -29.96 12.36
N GLY A 540 -32.01 -29.22 12.29
CA GLY A 540 -31.06 -29.02 13.39
C GLY A 540 -31.40 -27.84 14.31
N PRO A 541 -30.52 -27.54 15.28
CA PRO A 541 -30.72 -26.48 16.29
C PRO A 541 -30.88 -25.06 15.73
N GLN A 542 -30.47 -24.82 14.47
CA GLN A 542 -30.59 -23.51 13.81
C GLN A 542 -31.89 -23.36 13.01
N ALA A 543 -32.80 -24.34 13.05
CA ALA A 543 -34.13 -24.27 12.41
C ALA A 543 -34.92 -22.99 12.70
N PRO A 544 -34.93 -22.44 13.94
CA PRO A 544 -35.60 -21.17 14.21
C PRO A 544 -35.01 -19.99 13.40
N TRP A 545 -33.71 -20.01 13.09
CA TRP A 545 -33.06 -18.95 12.30
C TRP A 545 -33.49 -18.96 10.84
N VAL A 546 -34.05 -20.06 10.32
CA VAL A 546 -34.59 -20.14 8.95
C VAL A 546 -36.09 -20.43 8.92
N ALA A 547 -36.78 -20.26 10.06
CA ALA A 547 -38.23 -20.41 10.13
C ALA A 547 -38.91 -19.44 9.14
N GLY A 548 -39.76 -19.97 8.27
CA GLY A 548 -40.44 -19.20 7.24
C GLY A 548 -39.58 -18.80 6.03
N TYR A 549 -38.28 -19.15 6.02
CA TYR A 549 -37.44 -18.93 4.84
C TYR A 549 -37.77 -19.97 3.76
N ASP A 550 -38.16 -19.46 2.59
CA ASP A 550 -38.53 -20.26 1.43
C ASP A 550 -37.36 -20.33 0.44
N LEU A 551 -36.71 -21.50 0.37
CA LEU A 551 -35.57 -21.73 -0.52
C LEU A 551 -35.93 -21.51 -1.99
N ALA A 552 -37.19 -21.71 -2.38
CA ALA A 552 -37.63 -21.46 -3.75
C ALA A 552 -37.60 -19.98 -4.14
N LYS A 553 -37.51 -19.06 -3.15
CA LYS A 553 -37.39 -17.62 -3.36
C LYS A 553 -35.96 -17.10 -3.29
N TYR A 554 -34.97 -17.97 -3.04
CA TYR A 554 -33.55 -17.58 -3.10
C TYR A 554 -33.24 -17.01 -4.49
N PRO A 555 -32.69 -15.78 -4.60
CA PRO A 555 -32.43 -15.16 -5.90
C PRO A 555 -31.37 -15.88 -6.74
N GLY A 556 -30.46 -16.62 -6.09
CA GLY A 556 -29.43 -17.41 -6.75
C GLY A 556 -29.93 -18.77 -7.24
N LYS A 557 -29.09 -19.49 -7.99
CA LYS A 557 -29.46 -20.80 -8.54
C LYS A 557 -29.42 -21.89 -7.45
N VAL A 558 -30.51 -22.66 -7.33
CA VAL A 558 -30.56 -23.85 -6.49
C VAL A 558 -30.51 -25.11 -7.35
N HIS A 559 -29.53 -25.97 -7.10
CA HIS A 559 -29.39 -27.27 -7.76
C HIS A 559 -29.96 -28.38 -6.88
N LYS A 560 -30.97 -29.10 -7.39
CA LYS A 560 -31.53 -30.27 -6.68
C LYS A 560 -30.55 -31.45 -6.58
N ASP A 561 -29.70 -31.62 -7.60
CA ASP A 561 -28.55 -32.53 -7.58
C ASP A 561 -27.27 -31.71 -7.38
N GLY A 562 -26.97 -31.37 -6.12
CA GLY A 562 -25.77 -30.62 -5.76
C GLY A 562 -24.48 -31.36 -6.11
N VAL A 563 -24.47 -32.70 -6.01
CA VAL A 563 -23.31 -33.54 -6.35
C VAL A 563 -23.00 -33.47 -7.85
N GLY A 564 -24.02 -33.63 -8.70
CA GLY A 564 -23.86 -33.49 -10.15
C GLY A 564 -23.34 -32.10 -10.55
N ALA A 565 -23.93 -31.05 -9.97
CA ALA A 565 -23.51 -29.67 -10.23
C ALA A 565 -22.07 -29.39 -9.77
N MET A 566 -21.64 -29.96 -8.63
CA MET A 566 -20.25 -29.88 -8.16
C MET A 566 -19.29 -30.58 -9.13
N ILE A 567 -19.62 -31.77 -9.62
CA ILE A 567 -18.81 -32.49 -10.63
C ILE A 567 -18.68 -31.64 -11.89
N ASP A 568 -19.79 -31.13 -12.41
CA ASP A 568 -19.81 -30.29 -13.61
C ASP A 568 -18.95 -29.04 -13.43
N LEU A 569 -19.04 -28.38 -12.28
CA LEU A 569 -18.25 -27.19 -11.97
C LEU A 569 -16.75 -27.52 -11.93
N ILE A 570 -16.34 -28.62 -11.29
CA ILE A 570 -14.94 -29.04 -11.20
C ILE A 570 -14.38 -29.42 -12.58
N MET A 571 -15.13 -30.22 -13.35
CA MET A 571 -14.67 -30.76 -14.63
C MET A 571 -14.59 -29.70 -15.72
N ASN A 572 -15.50 -28.73 -15.70
CA ASN A 572 -15.54 -27.63 -16.68
C ASN A 572 -14.72 -26.41 -16.24
N SER A 573 -14.17 -26.39 -15.03
CA SER A 573 -13.35 -25.28 -14.57
C SER A 573 -12.02 -25.23 -15.33
N PRO A 574 -11.59 -24.05 -15.85
CA PRO A 574 -10.28 -23.89 -16.47
C PRO A 574 -9.14 -23.95 -15.44
N GLU A 575 -9.45 -23.70 -14.16
CA GLU A 575 -8.53 -23.72 -13.04
C GLU A 575 -8.84 -24.86 -12.07
N LYS A 576 -7.84 -25.32 -11.32
CA LYS A 576 -8.03 -26.36 -10.31
C LYS A 576 -8.90 -25.81 -9.16
N ILE A 577 -10.01 -26.49 -8.88
CA ILE A 577 -10.92 -26.10 -7.78
C ILE A 577 -10.36 -26.58 -6.44
N THR A 578 -10.46 -25.74 -5.41
CA THR A 578 -10.23 -26.16 -4.03
C THR A 578 -11.56 -26.54 -3.38
N LEU A 579 -11.71 -27.81 -3.02
CA LEU A 579 -12.84 -28.30 -2.24
C LEU A 579 -12.53 -28.06 -0.76
N ILE A 580 -13.31 -27.19 -0.13
CA ILE A 580 -13.30 -26.98 1.32
C ILE A 580 -14.40 -27.89 1.87
N CYS A 581 -14.02 -29.00 2.48
CA CYS A 581 -14.92 -30.00 3.01
C CYS A 581 -14.92 -29.94 4.53
N ILE A 582 -16.02 -29.49 5.12
CA ILE A 582 -16.14 -29.30 6.58
C ILE A 582 -17.25 -30.16 7.20
N GLY A 583 -17.87 -31.05 6.42
CA GLY A 583 -18.78 -32.08 6.90
C GLY A 583 -18.30 -33.53 6.68
N PRO A 584 -19.17 -34.54 6.88
CA PRO A 584 -18.84 -35.98 6.78
C PRO A 584 -18.60 -36.54 5.36
N VAL A 585 -18.71 -35.71 4.32
CA VAL A 585 -18.32 -35.97 2.93
C VAL A 585 -19.03 -37.10 2.14
N PRO A 586 -20.28 -37.57 2.41
CA PRO A 586 -20.98 -38.47 1.49
C PRO A 586 -21.16 -37.87 0.08
N ASN A 587 -21.29 -36.54 -0.04
CA ASN A 587 -21.29 -35.86 -1.34
C ASN A 587 -20.01 -36.14 -2.14
N ILE A 588 -18.86 -36.07 -1.47
CA ILE A 588 -17.55 -36.30 -2.07
C ILE A 588 -17.36 -37.77 -2.46
N GLN A 589 -17.82 -38.71 -1.62
CA GLN A 589 -17.85 -40.13 -1.96
C GLN A 589 -18.63 -40.35 -3.26
N ALA A 590 -19.88 -39.88 -3.32
CA ALA A 590 -20.72 -40.03 -4.49
C ALA A 590 -20.14 -39.33 -5.72
N ALA A 591 -19.48 -38.17 -5.54
CA ALA A 591 -18.80 -37.48 -6.62
C ALA A 591 -17.65 -38.32 -7.21
N LEU A 592 -16.83 -38.93 -6.35
CA LEU A 592 -15.75 -39.84 -6.76
C LEU A 592 -16.28 -41.14 -7.40
N GLU A 593 -17.44 -41.64 -6.99
CA GLU A 593 -18.08 -42.80 -7.61
C GLU A 593 -18.64 -42.47 -9.00
N ARG A 594 -19.26 -41.30 -9.16
CA ARG A 594 -19.80 -40.83 -10.44
C ARG A 594 -18.69 -40.41 -11.42
N LYS A 595 -17.65 -39.73 -10.93
CA LYS A 595 -16.57 -39.16 -11.75
C LYS A 595 -15.23 -39.14 -11.01
N PRO A 596 -14.48 -40.26 -10.95
CA PRO A 596 -13.20 -40.33 -10.23
C PRO A 596 -12.17 -39.26 -10.64
N GLU A 597 -12.23 -38.77 -11.89
CA GLU A 597 -11.30 -37.79 -12.45
C GLU A 597 -11.38 -36.42 -11.77
N ILE A 598 -12.42 -36.12 -10.99
CA ILE A 598 -12.47 -34.90 -10.17
C ILE A 598 -11.25 -34.80 -9.24
N ALA A 599 -10.70 -35.93 -8.77
CA ALA A 599 -9.52 -35.96 -7.92
C ALA A 599 -8.26 -35.41 -8.61
N GLN A 600 -8.21 -35.41 -9.93
CA GLN A 600 -7.10 -34.84 -10.70
C GLN A 600 -7.31 -33.32 -10.92
N ARG A 601 -8.58 -32.88 -10.94
CA ARG A 601 -9.01 -31.49 -11.20
C ARG A 601 -9.31 -30.67 -9.95
N ALA A 602 -9.22 -31.27 -8.76
CA ALA A 602 -9.46 -30.60 -7.50
C ALA A 602 -8.34 -30.83 -6.47
N ARG A 603 -8.24 -29.93 -5.50
CA ARG A 603 -7.48 -30.08 -4.25
C ARG A 603 -8.48 -30.20 -3.10
N PHE A 604 -8.20 -31.06 -2.13
CA PHE A 604 -9.02 -31.23 -0.93
C PHE A 604 -8.41 -30.44 0.24
N VAL A 605 -9.23 -29.66 0.93
CA VAL A 605 -8.91 -29.01 2.21
C VAL A 605 -10.06 -29.30 3.15
N GLY A 606 -9.82 -29.83 4.36
CA GLY A 606 -10.95 -30.15 5.24
C GLY A 606 -10.68 -30.10 6.74
N MET A 607 -11.77 -29.94 7.50
CA MET A 607 -11.80 -30.14 8.94
C MET A 607 -12.14 -31.61 9.18
N HIS A 608 -11.10 -32.41 9.37
CA HIS A 608 -11.24 -33.85 9.56
C HIS A 608 -10.16 -34.38 10.47
N GLY A 609 -10.57 -35.27 11.35
CA GLY A 609 -9.68 -36.13 12.11
C GLY A 609 -9.18 -35.55 13.42
N SER A 610 -8.56 -36.44 14.16
CA SER A 610 -7.94 -36.25 15.46
C SER A 610 -6.72 -37.17 15.44
N VAL A 611 -5.51 -36.61 15.45
CA VAL A 611 -4.29 -37.36 15.12
C VAL A 611 -3.44 -37.60 16.37
N ARG A 612 -3.14 -36.55 17.16
CA ARG A 612 -2.45 -36.68 18.46
C ARG A 612 -3.31 -36.14 19.60
N LEU A 613 -4.14 -35.13 19.33
CA LEU A 613 -5.08 -34.57 20.30
C LEU A 613 -6.53 -34.93 20.00
N GLY A 614 -7.29 -35.22 21.05
CA GLY A 614 -8.75 -35.42 21.03
C GLY A 614 -9.52 -34.14 21.34
N TYR A 615 -10.82 -34.28 21.58
CA TYR A 615 -11.68 -33.15 21.91
C TYR A 615 -11.22 -32.45 23.18
N ASN A 616 -11.40 -31.12 23.22
CA ASN A 616 -10.99 -30.26 24.34
C ASN A 616 -9.49 -30.35 24.68
N GLY A 617 -8.63 -30.70 23.71
CA GLY A 617 -7.19 -30.79 23.89
C GLY A 617 -6.74 -32.03 24.68
N LYS A 618 -7.59 -33.06 24.77
CA LYS A 618 -7.24 -34.34 25.41
C LYS A 618 -5.99 -34.94 24.75
N PRO A 619 -5.00 -35.46 25.51
CA PRO A 619 -3.74 -35.98 24.97
C PRO A 619 -3.86 -37.35 24.29
N THR A 620 -5.08 -37.78 23.97
CA THR A 620 -5.36 -39.00 23.22
C THR A 620 -6.36 -38.68 22.12
N PRO A 621 -6.14 -39.15 20.88
CA PRO A 621 -7.08 -38.91 19.80
C PRO A 621 -8.46 -39.53 20.09
N ASP A 622 -9.51 -38.87 19.60
CA ASP A 622 -10.89 -39.34 19.64
C ASP A 622 -11.37 -39.64 18.21
N PRO A 623 -12.46 -40.40 18.02
CA PRO A 623 -13.10 -40.48 16.72
C PRO A 623 -13.78 -39.13 16.43
N GLU A 624 -13.11 -38.29 15.67
CA GLU A 624 -13.57 -36.95 15.26
C GLU A 624 -14.90 -37.08 14.50
N TRP A 625 -15.82 -36.13 14.69
CA TRP A 625 -17.23 -36.27 14.34
C TRP A 625 -17.44 -36.48 12.85
N ASN A 626 -16.81 -35.68 11.99
CA ASN A 626 -16.94 -35.80 10.54
C ASN A 626 -16.47 -37.16 10.05
N VAL A 627 -15.32 -37.64 10.54
CA VAL A 627 -14.79 -38.97 10.21
C VAL A 627 -15.66 -40.10 10.77
N LYS A 628 -16.09 -39.98 12.04
CA LYS A 628 -16.92 -40.97 12.72
C LYS A 628 -18.31 -41.10 12.11
N CYS A 629 -18.89 -39.99 11.65
CA CYS A 629 -20.22 -39.97 11.09
C CYS A 629 -20.29 -40.76 9.78
N ASN A 630 -19.24 -40.73 8.96
CA ASN A 630 -19.17 -41.53 7.75
C ASN A 630 -17.75 -42.02 7.41
N PRO A 631 -17.25 -43.06 8.12
CA PRO A 631 -15.88 -43.54 7.93
C PRO A 631 -15.61 -44.00 6.49
N LYS A 632 -16.60 -44.63 5.83
CA LYS A 632 -16.47 -45.13 4.45
C LYS A 632 -16.31 -43.99 3.45
N ALA A 633 -17.07 -42.90 3.59
CA ALA A 633 -16.91 -41.73 2.74
C ALA A 633 -15.54 -41.07 2.93
N CYS A 634 -15.11 -40.91 4.19
CA CYS A 634 -13.78 -40.40 4.50
C CYS A 634 -12.68 -41.31 3.97
N GLN A 635 -12.76 -42.64 4.09
CA GLN A 635 -11.82 -43.59 3.50
C GLN A 635 -11.70 -43.39 1.98
N LYS A 636 -12.83 -43.25 1.28
CA LYS A 636 -12.86 -42.99 -0.16
C LYS A 636 -12.17 -41.65 -0.50
N ALA A 637 -12.46 -40.60 0.26
CA ALA A 637 -11.87 -39.28 0.04
C ALA A 637 -10.36 -39.25 0.37
N PHE A 638 -9.95 -39.88 1.46
CA PHE A 638 -8.58 -39.91 1.97
C PHE A 638 -7.66 -40.81 1.14
N THR A 639 -8.21 -41.68 0.29
CA THR A 639 -7.42 -42.52 -0.64
C THR A 639 -7.45 -42.01 -2.09
N ALA A 640 -8.30 -41.02 -2.41
CA ALA A 640 -8.38 -40.44 -3.75
C ALA A 640 -7.10 -39.66 -4.13
N ALA A 641 -6.88 -39.49 -5.44
CA ALA A 641 -5.62 -38.97 -5.99
C ALA A 641 -5.37 -37.45 -5.79
N TRP A 642 -6.32 -36.68 -5.20
CA TRP A 642 -6.11 -35.24 -5.01
C TRP A 642 -5.02 -34.92 -3.99
N PRO A 643 -4.31 -33.79 -4.12
CA PRO A 643 -3.58 -33.21 -3.00
C PRO A 643 -4.55 -32.92 -1.86
N MET A 644 -4.16 -33.24 -0.63
CA MET A 644 -5.04 -33.15 0.54
C MET A 644 -4.31 -32.45 1.69
N THR A 645 -4.99 -31.45 2.24
CA THR A 645 -4.60 -30.76 3.48
C THR A 645 -5.74 -30.88 4.48
N ILE A 646 -5.44 -31.19 5.74
CA ILE A 646 -6.46 -31.27 6.80
C ILE A 646 -6.08 -30.45 8.03
N THR A 647 -7.09 -29.96 8.73
CA THR A 647 -6.97 -29.45 10.10
C THR A 647 -7.67 -30.44 11.05
N PRO A 648 -6.89 -31.28 11.75
CA PRO A 648 -7.43 -32.16 12.78
C PRO A 648 -7.64 -31.39 14.09
N LEU A 649 -8.28 -32.05 15.08
CA LEU A 649 -8.50 -31.51 16.43
C LEU A 649 -7.22 -30.97 17.10
N ASP A 650 -6.05 -31.43 16.67
CA ASP A 650 -4.72 -30.92 17.05
C ASP A 650 -4.55 -29.40 16.83
N THR A 651 -5.27 -28.81 15.87
CA THR A 651 -5.30 -27.37 15.64
C THR A 651 -6.70 -26.78 15.77
N CYS A 652 -7.67 -27.26 14.98
CA CYS A 652 -9.02 -26.68 14.94
C CYS A 652 -9.75 -26.80 16.29
N GLY A 653 -9.47 -27.85 17.06
CA GLY A 653 -10.09 -28.11 18.37
C GLY A 653 -9.71 -27.15 19.48
N LEU A 654 -8.78 -26.21 19.22
CA LEU A 654 -8.25 -25.27 20.19
C LEU A 654 -8.73 -23.83 19.97
N VAL A 655 -9.43 -23.54 18.87
CA VAL A 655 -9.82 -22.17 18.49
C VAL A 655 -11.09 -21.78 19.25
N ARG A 656 -10.98 -20.88 20.23
CA ARG A 656 -12.14 -20.31 20.92
C ARG A 656 -11.91 -18.85 21.28
N LEU A 657 -12.74 -17.96 20.74
CA LEU A 657 -12.67 -16.53 21.01
C LEU A 657 -13.28 -16.23 22.38
N LYS A 658 -12.57 -15.45 23.19
CA LYS A 658 -12.98 -15.03 24.53
C LYS A 658 -12.67 -13.55 24.77
N GLY A 659 -13.23 -13.00 25.83
CA GLY A 659 -12.91 -11.64 26.30
C GLY A 659 -13.13 -10.59 25.23
N ASP A 660 -12.17 -9.68 25.07
CA ASP A 660 -12.26 -8.56 24.13
C ASP A 660 -12.35 -9.01 22.65
N LYS A 661 -11.74 -10.15 22.29
CA LYS A 661 -11.80 -10.66 20.91
C LYS A 661 -13.22 -11.07 20.54
N TYR A 662 -13.89 -11.82 21.42
CA TYR A 662 -15.28 -12.20 21.21
C TYR A 662 -16.22 -10.99 21.31
N ARG A 663 -16.04 -10.12 22.31
CA ARG A 663 -16.87 -8.92 22.51
C ARG A 663 -16.92 -8.06 21.25
N LYS A 664 -15.76 -7.80 20.62
CA LYS A 664 -15.66 -7.01 19.38
C LYS A 664 -16.51 -7.57 18.23
N ILE A 665 -16.60 -8.89 18.11
CA ILE A 665 -17.39 -9.55 17.08
C ILE A 665 -18.87 -9.55 17.48
N ALA A 666 -19.17 -9.88 18.74
CA ALA A 666 -20.54 -9.95 19.26
C ALA A 666 -21.27 -8.58 19.20
N GLU A 667 -20.52 -7.49 19.35
CA GLU A 667 -21.03 -6.10 19.28
C GLU A 667 -20.89 -5.49 17.88
N CYS A 668 -20.41 -6.25 16.89
CA CYS A 668 -20.22 -5.73 15.54
C CYS A 668 -21.55 -5.62 14.79
N ASP A 669 -21.83 -4.43 14.28
CA ASP A 669 -23.04 -4.13 13.50
C ASP A 669 -22.92 -4.44 12.00
N GLU A 670 -21.85 -5.11 11.57
CA GLU A 670 -21.71 -5.53 10.18
C GLU A 670 -22.73 -6.65 9.85
N PRO A 671 -23.50 -6.56 8.75
CA PRO A 671 -24.62 -7.46 8.48
C PRO A 671 -24.31 -8.96 8.54
N VAL A 672 -23.21 -9.43 7.94
CA VAL A 672 -22.86 -10.85 7.95
C VAL A 672 -22.49 -11.30 9.36
N THR A 673 -21.68 -10.52 10.06
CA THR A 673 -21.29 -10.82 11.44
C THR A 673 -22.47 -10.81 12.39
N ARG A 674 -23.38 -9.84 12.26
CA ARG A 674 -24.62 -9.80 13.05
C ARG A 674 -25.46 -11.06 12.80
N ALA A 675 -25.63 -11.47 11.55
CA ALA A 675 -26.37 -12.69 11.20
C ALA A 675 -25.74 -13.95 11.80
N VAL A 676 -24.40 -14.06 11.81
CA VAL A 676 -23.68 -15.16 12.48
C VAL A 676 -23.96 -15.16 13.97
N ILE A 677 -23.89 -13.99 14.63
CA ILE A 677 -24.14 -13.86 16.06
C ILE A 677 -25.60 -14.18 16.43
N GLU A 678 -26.58 -13.71 15.66
CA GLU A 678 -28.00 -14.04 15.85
C GLU A 678 -28.24 -15.55 15.75
N ASN A 679 -27.66 -16.18 14.72
CA ASN A 679 -27.77 -17.62 14.51
C ASN A 679 -27.05 -18.40 15.64
N TYR A 680 -25.88 -17.91 16.07
CA TYR A 680 -25.14 -18.48 17.19
C TYR A 680 -25.92 -18.42 18.50
N GLN A 681 -26.61 -17.31 18.80
CA GLN A 681 -27.44 -17.21 20.01
C GLN A 681 -28.61 -18.20 20.00
N ILE A 682 -29.22 -18.45 18.83
CA ILE A 682 -30.27 -19.47 18.67
C ILE A 682 -29.70 -20.86 18.92
N TRP A 683 -28.57 -21.20 18.28
CA TRP A 683 -27.89 -22.48 18.48
C TRP A 683 -27.49 -22.70 19.94
N TYR A 684 -26.89 -21.68 20.57
CA TYR A 684 -26.42 -21.71 21.95
C TYR A 684 -27.57 -21.99 22.94
N LYS A 685 -28.72 -21.34 22.75
CA LYS A 685 -29.92 -21.58 23.56
C LYS A 685 -30.54 -22.96 23.33
N ALA A 686 -30.46 -23.50 22.11
CA ALA A 686 -30.93 -24.85 21.82
C ALA A 686 -30.09 -25.93 22.53
N GLY A 687 -28.78 -25.72 22.64
CA GLY A 687 -27.85 -26.61 23.36
C GLY A 687 -27.97 -26.53 24.89
N ASN A 688 -28.42 -25.39 25.42
CA ASN A 688 -28.71 -25.20 26.84
C ASN A 688 -29.91 -24.25 27.03
N PRO A 689 -31.13 -24.78 27.25
CA PRO A 689 -32.35 -23.97 27.38
C PRO A 689 -32.32 -22.93 28.51
N ASN A 690 -31.46 -23.12 29.51
CA ASN A 690 -31.28 -22.23 30.64
C ASN A 690 -30.15 -21.20 30.43
N ALA A 691 -29.45 -21.25 29.30
CA ALA A 691 -28.37 -20.31 29.01
C ALA A 691 -28.89 -18.89 28.74
N THR A 692 -28.07 -17.90 29.05
CA THR A 692 -28.36 -16.51 28.71
C THR A 692 -28.39 -16.34 27.19
N SER A 693 -29.17 -15.36 26.69
CA SER A 693 -29.19 -15.05 25.25
C SER A 693 -27.92 -14.33 24.76
N LYS A 694 -26.93 -14.12 25.64
CA LYS A 694 -25.67 -13.42 25.36
C LYS A 694 -24.50 -14.27 25.89
N PRO A 695 -23.98 -15.21 25.10
CA PRO A 695 -22.76 -15.94 25.45
C PRO A 695 -21.58 -14.98 25.65
N ASP A 696 -20.59 -15.37 26.44
CA ASP A 696 -19.39 -14.59 26.77
C ASP A 696 -18.13 -15.03 25.99
N ALA A 697 -18.26 -16.08 25.18
CA ALA A 697 -17.26 -16.64 24.31
C ALA A 697 -17.92 -17.22 23.05
N SER A 698 -17.13 -17.53 22.01
CA SER A 698 -17.61 -18.33 20.89
C SER A 698 -17.72 -19.82 21.26
N SER A 699 -18.37 -20.61 20.41
CA SER A 699 -18.12 -22.06 20.33
C SER A 699 -16.66 -22.32 19.95
N VAL A 700 -16.25 -23.59 19.91
CA VAL A 700 -14.99 -23.94 19.23
C VAL A 700 -15.22 -23.73 17.73
N LEU A 701 -14.32 -23.00 17.08
CA LEU A 701 -14.49 -22.59 15.68
C LEU A 701 -13.71 -23.51 14.75
N TYR A 702 -14.05 -24.80 14.73
CA TYR A 702 -13.21 -25.81 14.09
C TYR A 702 -13.01 -25.52 12.60
N ASP A 703 -14.10 -25.31 11.88
CA ASP A 703 -14.13 -25.20 10.42
C ASP A 703 -13.42 -23.96 9.86
N THR A 704 -13.28 -22.91 10.67
CA THR A 704 -12.62 -21.67 10.24
C THR A 704 -11.16 -21.88 9.85
N VAL A 705 -10.51 -22.91 10.42
CA VAL A 705 -9.13 -23.26 10.09
C VAL A 705 -9.04 -23.89 8.70
N ALA A 706 -10.04 -24.67 8.26
CA ALA A 706 -10.04 -25.23 6.90
C ALA A 706 -10.16 -24.13 5.84
N VAL A 707 -10.97 -23.10 6.10
CA VAL A 707 -11.06 -21.90 5.25
C VAL A 707 -9.72 -21.16 5.19
N TYR A 708 -9.03 -21.03 6.32
CA TYR A 708 -7.70 -20.41 6.37
C TYR A 708 -6.66 -21.19 5.53
N LEU A 709 -6.62 -22.51 5.71
CA LEU A 709 -5.73 -23.43 4.96
C LEU A 709 -6.02 -23.47 3.46
N ALA A 710 -7.19 -23.02 3.02
CA ALA A 710 -7.50 -22.91 1.60
C ALA A 710 -6.61 -21.89 0.87
N PHE A 711 -6.08 -20.87 1.56
CA PHE A 711 -5.24 -19.83 0.96
C PHE A 711 -3.89 -19.58 1.63
N THR A 712 -3.67 -20.02 2.87
CA THR A 712 -2.39 -19.84 3.58
C THR A 712 -2.25 -20.80 4.77
N ASP A 713 -1.02 -21.08 5.20
CA ASP A 713 -0.70 -21.93 6.36
C ASP A 713 0.29 -21.25 7.32
N GLN A 714 0.52 -19.94 7.16
CA GLN A 714 1.61 -19.22 7.82
C GLN A 714 1.61 -19.29 9.36
N LEU A 715 0.44 -19.50 9.97
CA LEU A 715 0.25 -19.53 11.42
C LEU A 715 0.19 -20.94 12.01
N VAL A 716 0.32 -21.98 11.19
CA VAL A 716 0.34 -23.37 11.63
C VAL A 716 1.62 -24.07 11.18
N ASN A 717 2.00 -25.12 11.90
CA ASN A 717 3.00 -26.08 11.45
C ASN A 717 2.29 -27.21 10.71
N ILE A 718 2.62 -27.37 9.42
CA ILE A 718 2.16 -28.46 8.60
C ILE A 718 3.15 -29.62 8.71
N GLU A 719 2.66 -30.82 9.00
CA GLU A 719 3.42 -32.06 8.91
C GLU A 719 2.81 -32.96 7.85
N ARG A 720 3.66 -33.53 6.99
CA ARG A 720 3.22 -34.51 6.00
C ARG A 720 3.24 -35.91 6.62
N LEU A 721 2.07 -36.49 6.85
CA LEU A 721 1.89 -37.73 7.61
C LEU A 721 1.15 -38.79 6.79
N PRO A 722 1.51 -40.08 6.92
CA PRO A 722 0.75 -41.17 6.30
C PRO A 722 -0.50 -41.46 7.12
N ILE A 723 -1.64 -40.94 6.68
CA ILE A 723 -2.92 -41.03 7.41
C ILE A 723 -3.82 -42.11 6.82
N ARG A 724 -4.40 -42.93 7.71
CA ARG A 724 -5.45 -43.90 7.40
C ARG A 724 -6.69 -43.63 8.25
N VAL A 725 -7.86 -43.70 7.63
CA VAL A 725 -9.16 -43.69 8.32
C VAL A 725 -9.58 -45.13 8.61
N THR A 726 -9.84 -45.45 9.89
CA THR A 726 -10.26 -46.78 10.34
C THR A 726 -11.78 -46.92 10.32
N ASP A 727 -12.28 -48.17 10.33
CA ASP A 727 -13.72 -48.46 10.24
C ASP A 727 -14.53 -47.94 11.45
N ASP A 728 -13.87 -47.79 12.59
CA ASP A 728 -14.42 -47.21 13.82
C ASP A 728 -14.30 -45.68 13.89
N GLY A 729 -13.87 -45.03 12.80
CA GLY A 729 -13.92 -43.57 12.66
C GLY A 729 -12.72 -42.82 13.22
N PHE A 730 -11.58 -43.48 13.42
CA PHE A 730 -10.34 -42.79 13.79
C PHE A 730 -9.46 -42.47 12.59
N THR A 731 -8.75 -41.35 12.69
CA THR A 731 -7.59 -41.02 11.85
C THR A 731 -6.31 -41.45 12.55
N ARG A 732 -5.54 -42.34 11.92
CA ARG A 732 -4.30 -42.90 12.47
C ARG A 732 -3.13 -42.63 11.56
N ILE A 733 -1.98 -42.38 12.17
CA ILE A 733 -0.69 -42.46 11.47
C ILE A 733 -0.41 -43.94 11.23
N ASP A 734 -0.46 -44.37 9.98
CA ASP A 734 -0.30 -45.76 9.54
C ASP A 734 0.59 -45.74 8.29
N PRO A 735 1.71 -46.50 8.22
CA PRO A 735 2.58 -46.53 7.05
C PRO A 735 1.89 -46.87 5.72
N SER A 736 0.76 -47.57 5.75
CA SER A 736 -0.07 -47.86 4.57
C SER A 736 -1.02 -46.73 4.18
N GLY A 737 -1.12 -45.70 5.01
CA GLY A 737 -1.94 -44.51 4.82
C GLY A 737 -1.40 -43.56 3.74
N LYS A 738 -2.29 -42.69 3.24
CA LYS A 738 -1.91 -41.67 2.26
C LYS A 738 -1.12 -40.57 2.92
N GLN A 739 -0.05 -40.11 2.26
CA GLN A 739 0.67 -38.91 2.67
C GLN A 739 -0.22 -37.67 2.53
N ILE A 740 -0.60 -37.08 3.66
CA ILE A 740 -1.51 -35.95 3.79
C ILE A 740 -0.80 -34.83 4.56
N ASP A 741 -1.01 -33.58 4.14
CA ASP A 741 -0.50 -32.41 4.84
C ASP A 741 -1.44 -32.07 6.01
N CYS A 742 -1.01 -32.30 7.25
CA CYS A 742 -1.80 -32.12 8.45
C CYS A 742 -1.35 -30.88 9.22
N ALA A 743 -2.27 -29.98 9.58
CA ALA A 743 -2.00 -28.88 10.49
C ALA A 743 -1.91 -29.40 11.94
N MET A 744 -0.69 -29.65 12.42
CA MET A 744 -0.45 -30.39 13.66
C MET A 744 -0.25 -29.52 14.89
N SER A 745 0.11 -28.24 14.71
CA SER A 745 0.21 -27.29 15.82
C SER A 745 0.13 -25.84 15.35
N TRP A 746 -0.20 -24.93 16.26
CA TRP A 746 -0.16 -23.50 16.03
C TRP A 746 1.26 -22.96 16.19
N LYS A 747 1.73 -22.16 15.23
CA LYS A 747 2.88 -21.27 15.42
C LYS A 747 2.48 -20.07 16.28
N ASP A 748 1.29 -19.54 16.01
CA ASP A 748 0.70 -18.43 16.76
C ASP A 748 -0.84 -18.48 16.67
N LEU A 749 -1.47 -19.07 17.67
CA LEU A 749 -2.93 -19.13 17.79
C LEU A 749 -3.52 -17.73 18.06
N GLY A 750 -2.83 -16.89 18.82
CA GLY A 750 -3.29 -15.54 19.16
C GLY A 750 -3.44 -14.67 17.92
N ALA A 751 -2.47 -14.74 17.00
CA ALA A 751 -2.52 -14.07 15.71
C ALA A 751 -3.64 -14.59 14.80
N PHE A 752 -3.96 -15.89 14.87
CA PHE A 752 -5.08 -16.47 14.12
C PHE A 752 -6.42 -15.96 14.65
N GLU A 753 -6.59 -15.92 15.97
CA GLU A 753 -7.78 -15.32 16.59
C GLU A 753 -7.90 -13.83 16.25
N ASP A 754 -6.80 -13.08 16.24
CA ASP A 754 -6.81 -11.67 15.82
C ASP A 754 -7.16 -11.52 14.34
N PHE A 755 -6.72 -12.46 13.50
CA PHE A 755 -7.14 -12.55 12.11
C PHE A 755 -8.66 -12.75 11.99
N LEU A 756 -9.24 -13.66 12.77
CA LEU A 756 -10.70 -13.85 12.80
C LEU A 756 -11.43 -12.56 13.21
N VAL A 757 -10.97 -11.90 14.28
CA VAL A 757 -11.56 -10.62 14.72
C VAL A 757 -11.50 -9.58 13.62
N ARG A 758 -10.35 -9.41 12.95
CA ARG A 758 -10.22 -8.47 11.82
C ARG A 758 -11.19 -8.81 10.69
N ARG A 759 -11.33 -10.09 10.32
CA ARG A 759 -12.24 -10.52 9.24
C ARG A 759 -13.70 -10.28 9.58
N PHE A 760 -14.12 -10.66 10.77
CA PHE A 760 -15.51 -10.49 11.18
C PHE A 760 -15.86 -9.02 11.44
N THR A 761 -14.95 -8.18 11.90
CA THR A 761 -15.23 -6.76 12.16
C THR A 761 -14.99 -5.83 10.97
N ALA A 762 -14.37 -6.32 9.89
CA ALA A 762 -14.17 -5.53 8.68
C ALA A 762 -15.50 -5.13 8.04
N LYS A 763 -15.60 -3.86 7.65
CA LYS A 763 -16.70 -3.33 6.83
C LYS A 763 -16.54 -3.81 5.37
N PRO A 764 -17.66 -4.04 4.64
CA PRO A 764 -17.65 -4.56 3.28
C PRO A 764 -16.83 -3.76 2.28
#